data_AF-A0A354UPN5-F1
#
_entry.id   AF-A0A354UPN5-F1
#
_cell.length_a   1.000
_cell.length_b   1.000
_cell.length_c   1.000
_cell.angle_alpha   90.00
_cell.angle_beta   90.00
_cell.angle_gamma   90.00
#
_symmetry.space_group_name_H-M   'P 1'
#
loop_
_entity.id
_entity.type
_entity.pdbx_description
1 polymer ?
#
loop_
_entity_poly.entity_id
_entity_poly.type
_entity_poly.pdbx_seq_one_letter_code
_entity_poly.pdbx_strand_id
1 'polypeptide(L)'
;MKKNKHIKALRVWTYVFAGLLVFLITVSLVLTQVDFLYYTICSAVGGSERVLKKGNPDDYVYYESSYENKSEVLAAANALNERIVEEGIVLLKNEDNALPLKTEKKLTVFGKNSVDLIIGGSGSNSGSSADVKVDLADSLISAGFTVNPKLRDYYKSSQSGAGRAATPTMGDILTGFPTGEAALPYPDTVKSSYKEYNDAAIVVISRICGEGYDLPRTMFKKGNSYTDWTGTEKVDGAKSKDDHYLELDENETAMIKEACDNFDKVIVVVNSASPIEFGFLTDPAHYAYNAKIKAALLLGDPGAKGVTALGKILKGDITPSGRTVDILPKDFTLDPTWYNFGNNLVADGNRYYFNDKARNAWFVEYREGIYTGYRYYETKAYEAGGDWYNQNVCYPFGYGLSYTEFSKTVTPATASGATLTKDGKLSFKVTVTNSGAYDGKDVVQLWYSAPYTAGKIEKSHIVLGDFAKTETITKNGGTKEVTVEIDVRDMASYDYSDANANGFKGYELDGGAYTVYIGDSSHCHADEATAKFTYVVPDGGFKYEKDEATDTTITNLFDDVSSGVTEYLSRKNNFENFDVLKGVTEKSYRSITQEFINTWGVKASSNESDPWYSSSMPEQSKTSLTSDKADVKLWQLIGKDYDDELWDKLLNQLTVSEMVSLISTGNFRTLAIESIDKPLTTDADGPMGFALFMGDDAVYDTCYYASESVLAATWNRDLALKMGEMIGEEGLIGDEKGDGRPYSGWYAPAMNLHRSQFGGRNFE
;
A
#
# COMPACT_ATOMS: atom_id res chain seq x y z
N MET A 1 -26.36 56.27 48.82
CA MET A 1 -26.55 54.89 48.32
C MET A 1 -25.69 54.47 47.11
N LYS A 2 -24.99 55.36 46.37
CA LYS A 2 -24.17 54.95 45.21
C LYS A 2 -22.80 54.29 45.54
N LYS A 3 -22.18 54.57 46.70
CA LYS A 3 -20.89 53.95 47.10
C LYS A 3 -20.98 52.43 47.38
N ASN A 4 -22.11 51.91 47.85
CA ASN A 4 -22.27 50.49 48.20
C ASN A 4 -22.48 49.55 47.01
N LYS A 5 -22.95 50.05 45.84
CA LYS A 5 -23.12 49.23 44.63
C LYS A 5 -21.79 48.90 43.96
N HIS A 6 -20.86 49.86 43.94
CA HIS A 6 -19.52 49.67 43.37
C HIS A 6 -18.68 48.68 44.19
N ILE A 7 -18.78 48.69 45.52
CA ILE A 7 -18.05 47.74 46.39
C ILE A 7 -18.58 46.31 46.22
N LYS A 8 -19.90 46.12 46.04
CA LYS A 8 -20.49 44.81 45.78
C LYS A 8 -20.12 44.28 44.39
N ALA A 9 -20.19 45.11 43.36
CA ALA A 9 -19.76 44.75 42.01
C ALA A 9 -18.26 44.41 41.97
N LEU A 10 -17.42 45.20 42.64
CA LEU A 10 -15.99 44.93 42.76
C LEU A 10 -15.73 43.60 43.46
N ARG A 11 -16.42 43.29 44.57
CA ARG A 11 -16.30 42.00 45.26
C ARG A 11 -16.72 40.82 44.39
N VAL A 12 -17.82 40.93 43.64
CA VAL A 12 -18.25 39.87 42.71
C VAL A 12 -17.19 39.65 41.64
N TRP A 13 -16.68 40.72 41.03
CA TRP A 13 -15.59 40.62 40.05
C TRP A 13 -14.30 40.08 40.66
N THR A 14 -13.96 40.42 41.91
CA THR A 14 -12.82 39.84 42.62
C THR A 14 -12.98 38.33 42.82
N TYR A 15 -14.18 37.84 43.20
CA TYR A 15 -14.42 36.40 43.35
C TYR A 15 -14.42 35.67 42.01
N VAL A 16 -14.97 36.28 40.96
CA VAL A 16 -14.95 35.72 39.60
C VAL A 16 -13.50 35.65 39.08
N PHE A 17 -12.71 36.73 39.23
CA PHE A 17 -11.30 36.73 38.83
C PHE A 17 -10.47 35.76 39.65
N ALA A 18 -10.68 35.67 40.97
CA ALA A 18 -9.98 34.71 41.81
C ALA A 18 -10.33 33.27 41.42
N GLY A 19 -11.61 32.98 41.13
CA GLY A 19 -12.05 31.67 40.64
C GLY A 19 -11.46 31.31 39.27
N LEU A 20 -11.47 32.26 38.33
CA LEU A 20 -10.83 32.10 37.02
C LEU A 20 -9.32 31.91 37.13
N LEU A 21 -8.64 32.67 38.00
CA LEU A 21 -7.21 32.55 38.21
C LEU A 21 -6.86 31.20 38.84
N VAL A 22 -7.61 30.74 39.85
CA VAL A 22 -7.40 29.41 40.46
C VAL A 22 -7.68 28.31 39.44
N PHE A 23 -8.74 28.44 38.63
CA PHE A 23 -9.03 27.49 37.55
C PHE A 23 -7.89 27.45 36.52
N LEU A 24 -7.43 28.61 36.04
CA LEU A 24 -6.32 28.71 35.09
C LEU A 24 -5.01 28.17 35.68
N ILE A 25 -4.68 28.48 36.93
CA ILE A 25 -3.49 27.92 37.61
C ILE A 25 -3.63 26.40 37.75
N THR A 26 -4.81 25.90 38.11
CA THR A 26 -5.04 24.46 38.27
C THR A 26 -4.93 23.74 36.93
N VAL A 27 -5.55 24.28 35.87
CA VAL A 27 -5.43 23.76 34.52
C VAL A 27 -3.98 23.81 34.05
N SER A 28 -3.28 24.94 34.21
CA SER A 28 -1.86 25.04 33.87
C SER A 28 -1.01 24.03 34.64
N LEU A 29 -1.26 23.82 35.94
CA LEU A 29 -0.55 22.81 36.74
C LEU A 29 -0.84 21.40 36.22
N VAL A 30 -2.10 21.06 35.95
CA VAL A 30 -2.46 19.74 35.41
C VAL A 30 -1.81 19.52 34.03
N LEU A 31 -1.84 20.52 33.16
CA LEU A 31 -1.27 20.44 31.81
C LEU A 31 0.27 20.39 31.78
N THR A 32 0.94 20.90 32.83
CA THR A 32 2.42 20.95 32.90
C THR A 32 3.03 19.88 33.80
N GLN A 33 2.25 19.25 34.69
CA GLN A 33 2.72 18.19 35.60
C GLN A 33 2.39 16.78 35.11
N VAL A 34 1.53 16.65 34.09
CA VAL A 34 1.22 15.37 33.46
C VAL A 34 1.97 15.31 32.14
N ASP A 35 3.09 14.59 32.11
CA ASP A 35 3.99 14.49 30.96
C ASP A 35 3.26 14.21 29.64
N PHE A 36 2.33 13.25 29.65
CA PHE A 36 1.50 12.95 28.48
C PHE A 36 0.74 14.17 27.95
N LEU A 37 0.09 14.95 28.82
CA LEU A 37 -0.66 16.14 28.41
C LEU A 37 0.28 17.27 27.97
N TYR A 38 1.40 17.43 28.66
CA TYR A 38 2.42 18.42 28.32
C TYR A 38 2.98 18.16 26.92
N TYR A 39 3.47 16.95 26.66
CA TYR A 39 4.05 16.60 25.35
C TYR A 39 3.00 16.53 24.24
N THR A 40 1.75 16.18 24.55
CA THR A 40 0.64 16.30 23.59
C THR A 40 0.42 17.75 23.17
N ILE A 41 0.41 18.69 24.13
CA ILE A 41 0.32 20.12 23.83
C ILE A 41 1.55 20.59 23.04
N CYS A 42 2.76 20.22 23.47
CA CYS A 42 3.97 20.55 22.74
C CYS A 42 4.00 19.96 21.32
N SER A 43 3.22 18.91 21.03
CA SER A 43 3.12 18.35 19.68
C SER A 43 2.17 19.20 18.83
N ALA A 44 1.10 19.72 19.45
CA ALA A 44 0.11 20.54 18.75
C ALA A 44 0.50 22.02 18.59
N VAL A 45 1.31 22.58 19.49
CA VAL A 45 1.63 24.03 19.49
C VAL A 45 3.13 24.35 19.51
N GLY A 46 3.99 23.34 19.32
CA GLY A 46 5.44 23.46 19.46
C GLY A 46 5.92 23.29 20.91
N GLY A 47 7.13 22.74 21.06
CA GLY A 47 7.76 22.40 22.35
C GLY A 47 9.15 23.00 22.51
N SER A 48 9.86 22.62 23.57
CA SER A 48 11.26 23.05 23.80
C SER A 48 12.17 22.65 22.63
N GLU A 49 13.07 23.57 22.26
CA GLU A 49 14.10 23.43 21.22
C GLU A 49 15.05 22.24 21.47
N ARG A 50 15.67 21.72 20.40
CA ARG A 50 16.74 20.72 20.43
C ARG A 50 17.73 20.99 21.57
N VAL A 51 17.79 20.08 22.54
CA VAL A 51 18.85 20.08 23.55
C VAL A 51 20.11 19.49 22.91
N LEU A 52 20.88 20.30 22.20
CA LEU A 52 22.30 20.02 22.00
C LEU A 52 23.07 20.68 23.13
N LYS A 53 23.58 19.91 24.10
CA LYS A 53 24.47 20.47 25.13
C LYS A 53 25.80 19.73 25.22
N LYS A 54 26.86 20.55 25.02
CA LYS A 54 28.32 20.35 25.11
C LYS A 54 28.94 19.33 24.15
N GLY A 55 29.68 19.85 23.15
CA GLY A 55 30.54 19.07 22.26
C GLY A 55 30.73 19.75 20.89
N ASN A 56 31.63 19.24 20.05
CA ASN A 56 31.68 19.60 18.64
C ASN A 56 30.61 18.77 17.89
N PRO A 57 29.61 19.36 17.23
CA PRO A 57 28.61 18.62 16.46
C PRO A 57 29.19 17.60 15.47
N ASP A 58 30.35 17.92 14.88
CA ASP A 58 31.04 17.04 13.92
C ASP A 58 31.47 15.70 14.55
N ASP A 59 31.65 15.66 15.88
CA ASP A 59 32.00 14.42 16.59
C ASP A 59 30.80 13.44 16.67
N TYR A 60 29.60 13.87 16.26
CA TYR A 60 28.33 13.16 16.46
C TYR A 60 27.54 12.89 15.16
N VAL A 61 28.04 13.35 14.01
CA VAL A 61 27.40 13.12 12.70
C VAL A 61 27.97 11.84 12.10
N TYR A 62 27.11 10.82 11.95
CA TYR A 62 27.50 9.55 11.33
C TYR A 62 27.19 9.50 9.83
N TYR A 63 26.11 10.17 9.40
CA TYR A 63 25.71 10.30 8.01
C TYR A 63 25.66 11.78 7.64
N GLU A 64 26.28 12.13 6.53
CA GLU A 64 26.22 13.47 5.93
C GLU A 64 25.30 13.42 4.71
N SER A 65 24.49 14.46 4.53
CA SER A 65 23.67 14.58 3.32
C SER A 65 24.55 14.90 2.12
N SER A 66 24.20 14.33 0.97
CA SER A 66 24.79 14.68 -0.32
C SER A 66 24.28 16.03 -0.87
N TYR A 67 23.29 16.64 -0.21
CA TYR A 67 22.63 17.88 -0.61
C TYR A 67 22.92 19.00 0.39
N GLU A 68 22.91 20.25 -0.09
CA GLU A 68 23.24 21.40 0.78
C GLU A 68 22.01 21.95 1.52
N ASN A 69 20.80 21.79 0.98
CA ASN A 69 19.58 22.43 1.49
C ASN A 69 18.29 21.75 1.03
N LYS A 70 17.16 22.13 1.64
CA LYS A 70 15.81 21.62 1.31
C LYS A 70 15.42 21.72 -0.15
N SER A 71 15.73 22.84 -0.80
CA SER A 71 15.30 23.05 -2.19
C SER A 71 16.01 22.09 -3.16
N GLU A 72 17.27 21.78 -2.89
CA GLU A 72 18.08 20.88 -3.72
C GLU A 72 17.60 19.43 -3.58
N VAL A 73 17.47 18.95 -2.34
CA VAL A 73 16.99 17.58 -2.07
C VAL A 73 15.56 17.39 -2.57
N LEU A 74 14.66 18.37 -2.38
CA LEU A 74 13.30 18.30 -2.90
C LEU A 74 13.25 18.22 -4.43
N ALA A 75 14.13 18.94 -5.13
CA ALA A 75 14.20 18.88 -6.58
C ALA A 75 14.68 17.50 -7.05
N ALA A 76 15.69 16.93 -6.39
CA ALA A 76 16.19 15.60 -6.68
C ALA A 76 15.15 14.50 -6.37
N ALA A 77 14.46 14.63 -5.24
CA ALA A 77 13.38 13.75 -4.83
C ALA A 77 12.19 13.77 -5.80
N ASN A 78 11.76 14.96 -6.26
CA ASN A 78 10.72 15.06 -7.27
C ASN A 78 11.14 14.45 -8.62
N ALA A 79 12.40 14.60 -9.02
CA ALA A 79 12.92 13.96 -10.23
C ALA A 79 12.98 12.42 -10.09
N LEU A 80 13.29 11.92 -8.89
CA LEU A 80 13.21 10.49 -8.59
C LEU A 80 11.75 10.00 -8.62
N ASN A 81 10.81 10.74 -8.04
CA ASN A 81 9.38 10.41 -8.10
C ASN A 81 8.87 10.32 -9.54
N GLU A 82 9.26 11.28 -10.40
CA GLU A 82 8.93 11.20 -11.82
C GLU A 82 9.46 9.90 -12.47
N ARG A 83 10.69 9.49 -12.15
CA ARG A 83 11.26 8.22 -12.64
C ARG A 83 10.53 6.99 -12.10
N ILE A 84 10.07 7.03 -10.85
CA ILE A 84 9.22 5.98 -10.26
C ILE A 84 7.95 5.84 -11.08
N VAL A 85 7.26 6.94 -11.40
CA VAL A 85 6.02 6.88 -12.20
C VAL A 85 6.29 6.52 -13.67
N GLU A 86 7.40 6.97 -14.27
CA GLU A 86 7.85 6.54 -15.61
C GLU A 86 7.99 5.01 -15.70
N GLU A 87 8.49 4.37 -14.65
CA GLU A 87 8.68 2.93 -14.58
C GLU A 87 7.48 2.16 -14.00
N GLY A 88 6.59 2.82 -13.28
CA GLY A 88 5.43 2.24 -12.58
C GLY A 88 4.13 2.28 -13.38
N ILE A 89 3.98 3.20 -14.36
CA ILE A 89 2.80 3.19 -15.24
C ILE A 89 2.75 1.86 -16.02
N VAL A 90 1.64 1.15 -15.87
CA VAL A 90 1.40 -0.14 -16.53
C VAL A 90 0.56 0.07 -17.79
N LEU A 91 1.10 -0.30 -18.96
CA LEU A 91 0.34 -0.34 -20.20
C LEU A 91 -0.49 -1.63 -20.25
N LEU A 92 -1.81 -1.51 -20.08
CA LEU A 92 -2.72 -2.67 -20.04
C LEU A 92 -3.18 -3.08 -21.44
N LYS A 93 -3.43 -2.10 -22.31
CA LYS A 93 -3.96 -2.31 -23.66
C LYS A 93 -3.26 -1.39 -24.66
N ASN A 94 -2.92 -1.88 -25.85
CA ASN A 94 -2.39 -1.08 -26.94
C ASN A 94 -2.69 -1.72 -28.32
N GLU A 95 -3.94 -1.63 -28.75
CA GLU A 95 -4.38 -2.11 -30.06
C GLU A 95 -3.97 -1.13 -31.18
N ASP A 96 -3.73 -1.67 -32.38
CA ASP A 96 -3.39 -0.92 -33.58
C ASP A 96 -2.15 0.00 -33.43
N ASN A 97 -1.27 -0.28 -32.46
CA ASN A 97 -0.17 0.59 -32.05
C ASN A 97 -0.65 2.03 -31.77
N ALA A 98 -1.79 2.17 -31.08
CA ALA A 98 -2.39 3.46 -30.79
C ALA A 98 -1.49 4.37 -29.95
N LEU A 99 -0.67 3.78 -29.07
CA LEU A 99 0.42 4.43 -28.36
C LEU A 99 1.80 3.92 -28.82
N PRO A 100 2.84 4.78 -28.82
CA PRO A 100 2.78 6.20 -28.46
C PRO A 100 2.06 7.07 -29.53
N LEU A 101 1.59 8.25 -29.12
CA LEU A 101 0.97 9.26 -29.96
C LEU A 101 2.02 9.97 -30.84
N LYS A 102 2.25 9.43 -32.04
CA LYS A 102 3.29 9.92 -32.95
C LYS A 102 2.87 11.16 -33.73
N THR A 103 1.63 11.14 -34.22
CA THR A 103 1.10 12.15 -35.15
C THR A 103 0.05 13.04 -34.52
N GLU A 104 -0.61 12.52 -33.50
CA GLU A 104 -1.66 13.18 -32.74
C GLU A 104 -1.05 14.28 -31.89
N LYS A 105 -1.55 15.51 -32.05
CA LYS A 105 -1.05 16.68 -31.32
C LYS A 105 -2.16 17.38 -30.55
N LYS A 106 -3.42 17.24 -30.97
CA LYS A 106 -4.56 17.93 -30.38
C LYS A 106 -5.49 16.95 -29.69
N LEU A 107 -5.49 16.99 -28.37
CA LEU A 107 -6.12 15.99 -27.53
C LEU A 107 -7.33 16.56 -26.79
N THR A 108 -8.36 15.74 -26.59
CA THR A 108 -9.48 16.05 -25.71
C THR A 108 -9.42 15.13 -24.48
N VAL A 109 -9.39 15.70 -23.28
CA VAL A 109 -9.32 14.94 -22.02
C VAL A 109 -10.70 14.95 -21.35
N PHE A 110 -11.31 13.78 -21.27
CA PHE A 110 -12.55 13.49 -20.57
C PHE A 110 -12.28 13.01 -19.14
N GLY A 111 -13.22 13.29 -18.25
CA GLY A 111 -13.16 12.91 -16.84
C GLY A 111 -13.00 14.16 -15.98
N LYS A 112 -13.98 14.46 -15.13
CA LYS A 112 -13.91 15.60 -14.23
C LYS A 112 -12.74 15.51 -13.27
N ASN A 113 -12.40 14.30 -12.83
CA ASN A 113 -11.25 14.06 -11.98
C ASN A 113 -9.90 14.37 -12.68
N SER A 114 -9.86 14.58 -14.01
CA SER A 114 -8.63 14.92 -14.73
C SER A 114 -8.03 16.29 -14.36
N VAL A 115 -8.84 17.23 -13.85
CA VAL A 115 -8.37 18.56 -13.43
C VAL A 115 -8.02 18.64 -11.93
N ASP A 116 -8.22 17.53 -11.21
CA ASP A 116 -7.94 17.36 -9.78
C ASP A 116 -7.70 15.87 -9.48
N LEU A 117 -6.58 15.35 -10.01
CA LEU A 117 -6.23 13.94 -9.89
C LEU A 117 -6.10 13.49 -8.44
N ILE A 118 -6.29 12.20 -8.22
CA ILE A 118 -5.93 11.55 -6.95
C ILE A 118 -4.44 11.31 -6.99
N ILE A 119 -3.70 12.04 -6.16
CA ILE A 119 -2.24 11.96 -6.12
C ILE A 119 -1.72 11.02 -5.04
N GLY A 120 -2.60 10.55 -4.16
CA GLY A 120 -2.32 9.63 -3.05
C GLY A 120 -3.55 9.48 -2.15
N GLY A 121 -3.43 8.65 -1.11
CA GLY A 121 -4.50 8.41 -0.16
C GLY A 121 -4.62 9.46 0.92
N SER A 122 -5.80 9.53 1.54
CA SER A 122 -6.03 10.36 2.73
C SER A 122 -5.55 9.70 4.02
N GLY A 123 -5.49 10.46 5.11
CA GLY A 123 -5.05 9.98 6.42
C GLY A 123 -3.68 10.52 6.78
N SER A 124 -2.86 9.72 7.47
CA SER A 124 -1.49 10.06 7.89
C SER A 124 -0.62 10.65 6.77
N ASN A 125 -0.75 10.15 5.53
CA ASN A 125 0.02 10.63 4.37
C ASN A 125 -0.42 12.01 3.82
N SER A 126 -1.60 12.54 4.15
CA SER A 126 -2.13 13.72 3.43
C SER A 126 -1.50 15.05 3.87
N GLY A 127 -0.72 15.08 4.95
CA GLY A 127 -0.16 16.31 5.53
C GLY A 127 0.70 17.12 4.57
N SER A 128 1.52 16.48 3.73
CA SER A 128 2.43 17.15 2.77
C SER A 128 1.79 17.50 1.43
N SER A 129 0.56 17.04 1.17
CA SER A 129 -0.11 17.14 -0.14
C SER A 129 -1.51 17.77 -0.12
N ALA A 130 -2.03 18.16 1.06
CA ALA A 130 -3.42 18.57 1.27
C ALA A 130 -3.93 19.67 0.31
N ASP A 131 -3.06 20.57 -0.16
CA ASP A 131 -3.40 21.67 -1.07
C ASP A 131 -2.95 21.47 -2.52
N VAL A 132 -2.31 20.32 -2.84
CA VAL A 132 -1.76 20.07 -4.17
C VAL A 132 -2.85 19.58 -5.11
N LYS A 133 -3.25 20.46 -6.05
CA LYS A 133 -4.14 20.09 -7.15
C LYS A 133 -3.35 19.79 -8.42
N VAL A 134 -3.52 18.59 -8.95
CA VAL A 134 -2.82 18.15 -10.16
C VAL A 134 -3.80 18.05 -11.33
N ASP A 135 -3.56 18.88 -12.34
CA ASP A 135 -4.28 18.86 -13.61
C ASP A 135 -3.48 18.04 -14.65
N LEU A 136 -4.06 16.93 -15.10
CA LEU A 136 -3.42 16.02 -16.05
C LEU A 136 -3.03 16.73 -17.36
N ALA A 137 -3.79 17.75 -17.79
CA ALA A 137 -3.50 18.47 -19.01
C ALA A 137 -2.14 19.16 -18.97
N ASP A 138 -1.64 19.55 -17.79
CA ASP A 138 -0.34 20.22 -17.66
C ASP A 138 0.82 19.27 -18.00
N SER A 139 0.68 17.97 -17.70
CA SER A 139 1.62 16.92 -18.14
C SER A 139 1.65 16.80 -19.67
N LEU A 140 0.47 16.78 -20.29
CA LEU A 140 0.35 16.69 -21.76
C LEU A 140 0.91 17.93 -22.46
N ILE A 141 0.60 19.12 -21.95
CA ILE A 141 1.08 20.39 -22.51
C ILE A 141 2.61 20.46 -22.39
N SER A 142 3.17 20.03 -21.26
CA SER A 142 4.63 19.97 -21.05
C SER A 142 5.32 19.00 -22.02
N ALA A 143 4.65 17.92 -22.40
CA ALA A 143 5.14 16.99 -23.42
C ALA A 143 5.02 17.55 -24.87
N GLY A 144 4.28 18.64 -25.06
CA GLY A 144 4.12 19.33 -26.36
C GLY A 144 2.77 19.09 -27.06
N PHE A 145 1.79 18.50 -26.37
CA PHE A 145 0.43 18.37 -26.88
C PHE A 145 -0.37 19.67 -26.69
N THR A 146 -1.37 19.87 -27.54
CA THR A 146 -2.38 20.92 -27.36
C THR A 146 -3.65 20.27 -26.82
N VAL A 147 -4.10 20.68 -25.63
CA VAL A 147 -5.28 20.08 -24.98
C VAL A 147 -6.51 20.98 -25.16
N ASN A 148 -7.67 20.38 -25.41
CA ASN A 148 -8.95 21.06 -25.57
C ASN A 148 -9.29 21.95 -24.36
N PRO A 149 -9.20 23.30 -24.49
CA PRO A 149 -9.40 24.19 -23.36
C PRO A 149 -10.87 24.29 -22.95
N LYS A 150 -11.82 24.06 -23.87
CA LYS A 150 -13.26 24.22 -23.56
C LYS A 150 -13.76 23.14 -22.61
N LEU A 151 -13.36 21.88 -22.83
CA LEU A 151 -13.71 20.80 -21.93
C LEU A 151 -12.97 20.92 -20.59
N ARG A 152 -11.68 21.29 -20.62
CA ARG A 152 -10.88 21.55 -19.41
C ARG A 152 -11.49 22.66 -18.53
N ASP A 153 -11.87 23.79 -19.13
CA ASP A 153 -12.51 24.91 -18.42
C ASP A 153 -13.89 24.52 -17.87
N TYR A 154 -14.66 23.71 -18.60
CA TYR A 154 -15.93 23.19 -18.14
C TYR A 154 -15.76 22.35 -16.86
N TYR A 155 -14.80 21.42 -16.83
CA TYR A 155 -14.52 20.60 -15.64
C TYR A 155 -14.04 21.40 -14.43
N LYS A 156 -13.32 22.52 -14.65
CA LYS A 156 -12.93 23.46 -13.57
C LYS A 156 -14.07 24.34 -13.07
N SER A 157 -15.15 24.44 -13.83
CA SER A 157 -16.30 25.28 -13.49
C SER A 157 -17.36 24.52 -12.68
N SER A 158 -18.23 25.26 -11.99
CA SER A 158 -19.40 24.69 -11.31
C SER A 158 -20.44 24.07 -12.27
N GLN A 159 -20.35 24.32 -13.58
CA GLN A 159 -21.26 23.74 -14.58
C GLN A 159 -21.09 22.22 -14.73
N SER A 160 -19.95 21.68 -14.32
CA SER A 160 -19.67 20.24 -14.33
C SER A 160 -20.07 19.54 -13.01
N GLY A 161 -20.86 20.20 -12.16
CA GLY A 161 -21.33 19.66 -10.87
C GLY A 161 -20.37 19.89 -9.70
N ALA A 162 -20.61 19.24 -8.57
CA ALA A 162 -19.81 19.42 -7.35
C ALA A 162 -18.44 18.74 -7.40
N GLY A 163 -18.27 17.69 -8.23
CA GLY A 163 -17.08 16.86 -8.24
C GLY A 163 -17.05 15.84 -7.12
N ARG A 164 -15.86 15.30 -6.86
CA ARG A 164 -15.60 14.35 -5.77
C ARG A 164 -15.99 14.95 -4.41
N ALA A 165 -16.69 14.17 -3.60
CA ALA A 165 -17.06 14.56 -2.23
C ALA A 165 -15.82 14.65 -1.32
N ALA A 166 -15.96 15.30 -0.16
CA ALA A 166 -14.91 15.27 0.85
C ALA A 166 -14.62 13.83 1.27
N THR A 167 -13.34 13.51 1.46
CA THR A 167 -12.90 12.16 1.79
C THR A 167 -13.54 11.68 3.11
N PRO A 168 -13.89 10.38 3.22
CA PRO A 168 -14.43 9.83 4.46
C PRO A 168 -13.50 10.00 5.66
N THR A 169 -14.08 9.96 6.86
CA THR A 169 -13.37 10.14 8.13
C THR A 169 -13.01 8.79 8.75
N MET A 170 -12.00 8.78 9.62
CA MET A 170 -11.61 7.62 10.43
C MET A 170 -12.81 6.99 11.16
N GLY A 171 -13.06 5.71 10.89
CA GLY A 171 -14.15 4.92 11.47
C GLY A 171 -15.43 4.88 10.63
N ASP A 172 -15.48 5.56 9.49
CA ASP A 172 -16.65 5.52 8.61
C ASP A 172 -16.81 4.13 7.96
N ILE A 173 -17.99 3.52 8.15
CA ILE A 173 -18.38 2.28 7.47
C ILE A 173 -19.29 2.65 6.30
N LEU A 174 -18.71 2.73 5.10
CA LEU A 174 -19.40 3.23 3.92
C LEU A 174 -20.45 2.25 3.37
N THR A 175 -21.59 2.81 2.95
CA THR A 175 -22.67 2.11 2.21
C THR A 175 -22.62 2.35 0.70
N GLY A 176 -21.80 3.31 0.28
CA GLY A 176 -21.65 3.77 -1.10
C GLY A 176 -20.90 5.09 -1.11
N PHE A 177 -20.32 5.48 -2.24
CA PHE A 177 -19.61 6.76 -2.35
C PHE A 177 -19.63 7.28 -3.80
N PRO A 178 -19.81 8.58 -4.05
CA PRO A 178 -19.84 9.10 -5.41
C PRO A 178 -18.44 9.09 -6.04
N THR A 179 -18.35 8.74 -7.33
CA THR A 179 -17.11 8.85 -8.13
C THR A 179 -16.74 10.31 -8.44
N GLY A 180 -17.73 11.21 -8.39
CA GLY A 180 -17.56 12.64 -8.64
C GLY A 180 -17.51 13.04 -10.11
N GLU A 181 -17.93 12.16 -11.03
CA GLU A 181 -17.91 12.44 -12.47
C GLU A 181 -19.04 13.38 -12.91
N ALA A 182 -18.81 14.15 -13.99
CA ALA A 182 -19.80 15.08 -14.52
C ALA A 182 -20.88 14.35 -15.34
N ALA A 183 -22.14 14.59 -14.99
CA ALA A 183 -23.28 14.05 -15.73
C ALA A 183 -23.40 14.64 -17.14
N LEU A 184 -23.86 13.81 -18.08
CA LEU A 184 -24.23 14.25 -19.43
C LEU A 184 -25.68 14.78 -19.49
N PRO A 185 -26.02 15.63 -20.49
CA PRO A 185 -25.19 16.06 -21.62
C PRO A 185 -24.25 17.22 -21.29
N TYR A 186 -23.07 17.24 -21.92
CA TYR A 186 -22.19 18.41 -21.88
C TYR A 186 -22.73 19.58 -22.72
N PRO A 187 -22.38 20.85 -22.39
CA PRO A 187 -22.80 22.02 -23.15
C PRO A 187 -22.37 21.97 -24.62
N ASP A 188 -23.15 22.58 -25.52
CA ASP A 188 -22.83 22.64 -26.96
C ASP A 188 -21.48 23.31 -27.25
N THR A 189 -21.06 24.25 -26.39
CA THR A 189 -19.75 24.90 -26.47
C THR A 189 -18.59 23.92 -26.25
N VAL A 190 -18.80 22.90 -25.43
CA VAL A 190 -17.85 21.80 -25.21
C VAL A 190 -17.93 20.85 -26.40
N LYS A 191 -19.11 20.36 -26.77
CA LYS A 191 -19.26 19.36 -27.85
C LYS A 191 -18.74 19.87 -29.20
N SER A 192 -19.03 21.12 -29.54
CA SER A 192 -18.57 21.73 -30.79
C SER A 192 -17.05 21.94 -30.85
N SER A 193 -16.35 21.91 -29.72
CA SER A 193 -14.89 22.06 -29.66
C SER A 193 -14.14 20.78 -30.03
N TYR A 194 -14.77 19.60 -29.95
CA TYR A 194 -14.09 18.32 -30.22
C TYR A 194 -13.44 18.31 -31.61
N LYS A 195 -14.13 18.84 -32.63
CA LYS A 195 -13.65 18.93 -34.01
C LYS A 195 -12.30 19.65 -34.17
N GLU A 196 -11.92 20.49 -33.21
CA GLU A 196 -10.65 21.22 -33.22
C GLU A 196 -9.53 20.48 -32.48
N TYR A 197 -9.89 19.50 -31.65
CA TYR A 197 -9.02 18.71 -30.76
C TYR A 197 -9.36 17.22 -30.82
N ASN A 198 -9.46 16.67 -32.03
CA ASN A 198 -10.01 15.35 -32.31
C ASN A 198 -8.97 14.27 -32.65
N ASP A 199 -7.67 14.52 -32.48
CA ASP A 199 -6.65 13.54 -32.88
C ASP A 199 -6.73 12.27 -32.02
N ALA A 200 -6.98 12.43 -30.72
CA ALA A 200 -7.31 11.35 -29.79
C ALA A 200 -8.08 11.90 -28.56
N ALA A 201 -8.86 11.02 -27.94
CA ALA A 201 -9.46 11.27 -26.63
C ALA A 201 -8.70 10.53 -25.54
N ILE A 202 -8.51 11.18 -24.40
CA ILE A 202 -8.04 10.56 -23.16
C ILE A 202 -9.23 10.54 -22.19
N VAL A 203 -9.57 9.40 -21.61
CA VAL A 203 -10.62 9.25 -20.60
C VAL A 203 -9.97 8.90 -19.27
N VAL A 204 -10.19 9.71 -18.25
CA VAL A 204 -9.63 9.52 -16.91
C VAL A 204 -10.70 8.94 -15.97
N ILE A 205 -10.40 7.81 -15.35
CA ILE A 205 -11.23 7.17 -14.32
C ILE A 205 -10.45 7.19 -13.01
N SER A 206 -11.07 7.64 -11.91
CA SER A 206 -10.38 7.83 -10.62
C SER A 206 -11.13 7.18 -9.46
N ARG A 207 -10.41 6.64 -8.48
CA ARG A 207 -11.00 6.14 -7.22
C ARG A 207 -10.17 6.56 -6.01
N ILE A 208 -10.86 6.97 -4.96
CA ILE A 208 -10.22 7.33 -3.69
C ILE A 208 -9.63 6.11 -3.00
N CYS A 209 -8.68 6.39 -2.12
CA CYS A 209 -8.07 5.49 -1.15
C CYS A 209 -7.74 6.32 0.11
N GLY A 210 -7.56 5.66 1.25
CA GLY A 210 -7.25 6.36 2.48
C GLY A 210 -7.38 5.54 3.76
N GLU A 211 -6.87 6.14 4.82
CA GLU A 211 -6.89 5.58 6.15
C GLU A 211 -8.27 5.70 6.82
N GLY A 212 -8.70 4.62 7.47
CA GLY A 212 -9.84 4.65 8.40
C GLY A 212 -11.21 4.35 7.81
N TYR A 213 -11.28 3.96 6.54
CA TYR A 213 -12.49 3.44 5.88
C TYR A 213 -12.10 2.42 4.81
N ASP A 214 -12.99 1.48 4.50
CA ASP A 214 -12.85 0.60 3.33
C ASP A 214 -13.72 1.11 2.17
N LEU A 215 -13.35 0.77 0.94
CA LEU A 215 -14.13 1.12 -0.25
C LEU A 215 -15.46 0.33 -0.25
N PRO A 216 -16.60 0.97 -0.55
CA PRO A 216 -17.88 0.32 -0.35
C PRO A 216 -18.18 -0.71 -1.45
N ARG A 217 -18.64 -1.89 -1.00
CA ARG A 217 -19.14 -3.00 -1.84
C ARG A 217 -20.61 -2.86 -2.25
N THR A 218 -21.17 -1.69 -2.01
CA THR A 218 -22.54 -1.31 -2.34
C THR A 218 -22.55 0.16 -2.75
N MET A 219 -23.64 0.64 -3.36
CA MET A 219 -23.76 2.03 -3.84
C MET A 219 -25.09 2.66 -3.41
N PHE A 220 -25.42 2.56 -2.11
CA PHE A 220 -26.60 3.21 -1.54
C PHE A 220 -26.28 4.29 -0.50
N LYS A 221 -27.24 5.18 -0.27
CA LYS A 221 -27.17 6.31 0.65
C LYS A 221 -28.52 6.57 1.33
N LYS A 222 -28.53 7.48 2.30
CA LYS A 222 -29.75 8.04 2.91
C LYS A 222 -29.66 9.56 2.97
N GLY A 223 -30.44 10.25 2.15
CA GLY A 223 -30.28 11.68 1.96
C GLY A 223 -28.85 12.02 1.54
N ASN A 224 -28.10 12.71 2.41
CA ASN A 224 -26.70 13.09 2.16
C ASN A 224 -25.68 12.19 2.88
N SER A 225 -26.12 11.15 3.60
CA SER A 225 -25.23 10.25 4.34
C SER A 225 -24.84 9.02 3.52
N TYR A 226 -23.54 8.75 3.48
CA TYR A 226 -22.90 7.58 2.88
C TYR A 226 -22.53 6.50 3.91
N THR A 227 -22.96 6.65 5.17
CA THR A 227 -22.65 5.74 6.28
C THR A 227 -23.91 5.23 7.00
N ASP A 228 -25.10 5.69 6.60
CA ASP A 228 -26.36 5.20 7.18
C ASP A 228 -26.86 3.95 6.43
N TRP A 229 -26.59 2.79 7.02
CA TRP A 229 -26.97 1.46 6.53
C TRP A 229 -28.49 1.19 6.47
N THR A 230 -29.33 2.14 6.90
CA THR A 230 -30.79 2.09 6.68
C THR A 230 -31.22 2.77 5.38
N GLY A 231 -30.27 3.31 4.61
CA GLY A 231 -30.51 3.93 3.31
C GLY A 231 -31.06 2.95 2.27
N THR A 232 -31.87 3.50 1.37
CA THR A 232 -32.47 2.75 0.25
C THR A 232 -32.32 3.48 -1.08
N GLU A 233 -31.75 4.67 -1.07
CA GLU A 233 -31.51 5.50 -2.24
C GLU A 233 -30.19 5.09 -2.89
N LYS A 234 -30.14 5.03 -4.22
CA LYS A 234 -28.90 4.85 -4.96
C LYS A 234 -28.01 6.09 -4.80
N VAL A 235 -26.69 5.92 -4.74
CA VAL A 235 -25.72 7.03 -4.81
C VAL A 235 -25.86 7.75 -6.16
N ASP A 236 -25.81 9.08 -6.16
CA ASP A 236 -25.95 9.85 -7.41
C ASP A 236 -24.84 9.45 -8.39
N GLY A 237 -25.23 9.11 -9.63
CA GLY A 237 -24.30 8.63 -10.67
C GLY A 237 -24.08 7.11 -10.70
N ALA A 238 -24.38 6.35 -9.65
CA ALA A 238 -24.31 4.88 -9.70
C ALA A 238 -25.34 4.31 -10.70
N LYS A 239 -25.18 3.07 -11.22
CA LYS A 239 -26.21 2.44 -12.09
C LYS A 239 -27.29 1.77 -11.25
N SER A 240 -26.88 1.01 -10.24
CA SER A 240 -27.71 0.37 -9.21
C SER A 240 -27.23 0.72 -7.80
N LYS A 241 -28.08 0.47 -6.80
CA LYS A 241 -27.70 0.52 -5.38
C LYS A 241 -26.89 -0.70 -4.94
N ASP A 242 -26.99 -1.79 -5.70
CA ASP A 242 -26.36 -3.09 -5.43
C ASP A 242 -25.01 -3.24 -6.18
N ASP A 243 -24.65 -2.27 -7.04
CA ASP A 243 -23.30 -2.17 -7.62
C ASP A 243 -22.28 -1.84 -6.51
N HIS A 244 -20.99 -2.02 -6.79
CA HIS A 244 -19.91 -1.57 -5.91
C HIS A 244 -19.10 -0.40 -6.46
N TYR A 245 -18.37 0.31 -5.58
CA TYR A 245 -17.62 1.52 -5.93
C TYR A 245 -16.53 1.31 -6.98
N LEU A 246 -15.97 0.11 -7.05
CA LEU A 246 -14.91 -0.26 -8.00
C LEU A 246 -15.43 -0.67 -9.40
N GLU A 247 -16.74 -0.60 -9.66
CA GLU A 247 -17.30 -0.69 -11.02
C GLU A 247 -17.36 0.69 -11.69
N LEU A 248 -17.51 0.72 -13.02
CA LEU A 248 -17.86 1.97 -13.71
C LEU A 248 -19.30 2.37 -13.41
N ASP A 249 -19.50 3.63 -13.01
CA ASP A 249 -20.83 4.17 -12.74
C ASP A 249 -21.55 4.62 -14.03
N GLU A 250 -22.78 5.13 -13.90
CA GLU A 250 -23.61 5.58 -15.03
C GLU A 250 -22.99 6.79 -15.75
N ASN A 251 -22.39 7.73 -15.01
CA ASN A 251 -21.76 8.93 -15.58
C ASN A 251 -20.45 8.58 -16.31
N GLU A 252 -19.63 7.70 -15.74
CA GLU A 252 -18.40 7.20 -16.36
C GLU A 252 -18.70 6.39 -17.62
N THR A 253 -19.74 5.54 -17.57
CA THR A 253 -20.22 4.80 -18.74
C THR A 253 -20.67 5.75 -19.86
N ALA A 254 -21.47 6.76 -19.51
CA ALA A 254 -21.94 7.75 -20.47
C ALA A 254 -20.80 8.61 -21.04
N MET A 255 -19.79 8.93 -20.23
CA MET A 255 -18.58 9.64 -20.65
C MET A 255 -17.74 8.82 -21.62
N ILE A 256 -17.47 7.54 -21.32
CA ILE A 256 -16.76 6.63 -22.22
C ILE A 256 -17.51 6.55 -23.55
N LYS A 257 -18.85 6.44 -23.50
CA LYS A 257 -19.69 6.43 -24.69
C LYS A 257 -19.56 7.73 -25.49
N GLU A 258 -19.66 8.90 -24.85
CA GLU A 258 -19.50 10.21 -25.51
C GLU A 258 -18.13 10.32 -26.18
N ALA A 259 -17.04 9.88 -25.53
CA ALA A 259 -15.72 9.85 -26.13
C ALA A 259 -15.68 8.91 -27.36
N CYS A 260 -16.21 7.69 -27.25
CA CYS A 260 -16.21 6.74 -28.36
C CYS A 260 -17.13 7.14 -29.52
N ASP A 261 -18.23 7.85 -29.25
CA ASP A 261 -19.13 8.34 -30.31
C ASP A 261 -18.45 9.44 -31.15
N ASN A 262 -17.50 10.19 -30.58
CA ASN A 262 -16.91 11.38 -31.21
C ASN A 262 -15.44 11.21 -31.65
N PHE A 263 -14.75 10.14 -31.21
CA PHE A 263 -13.33 9.91 -31.48
C PHE A 263 -13.10 8.46 -31.94
N ASP A 264 -12.11 8.23 -32.81
CA ASP A 264 -11.76 6.88 -33.29
C ASP A 264 -10.61 6.24 -32.49
N LYS A 265 -9.86 7.06 -31.75
CA LYS A 265 -8.78 6.65 -30.86
C LYS A 265 -9.06 7.19 -29.46
N VAL A 266 -9.54 6.31 -28.58
CA VAL A 266 -9.77 6.59 -27.17
C VAL A 266 -8.72 5.85 -26.33
N ILE A 267 -8.07 6.58 -25.43
CA ILE A 267 -7.08 6.08 -24.48
C ILE A 267 -7.66 6.23 -23.08
N VAL A 268 -7.70 5.15 -22.31
CA VAL A 268 -8.17 5.18 -20.92
C VAL A 268 -6.97 5.30 -19.98
N VAL A 269 -7.06 6.18 -18.98
CA VAL A 269 -6.08 6.33 -17.91
C VAL A 269 -6.80 6.09 -16.59
N VAL A 270 -6.40 5.03 -15.87
CA VAL A 270 -6.96 4.70 -14.56
C VAL A 270 -6.05 5.26 -13.48
N ASN A 271 -6.54 6.28 -12.78
CA ASN A 271 -5.91 6.93 -11.65
C ASN A 271 -6.50 6.39 -10.35
N SER A 272 -6.03 5.19 -9.98
CA SER A 272 -6.40 4.54 -8.74
C SER A 272 -5.31 3.55 -8.34
N ALA A 273 -4.95 3.53 -7.07
CA ALA A 273 -4.08 2.49 -6.53
C ALA A 273 -4.79 1.15 -6.33
N SER A 274 -6.07 1.14 -5.95
CA SER A 274 -6.87 -0.09 -5.93
C SER A 274 -7.33 -0.47 -7.34
N PRO A 275 -7.34 -1.76 -7.70
CA PRO A 275 -7.87 -2.17 -8.99
C PRO A 275 -9.38 -1.88 -9.08
N ILE A 276 -9.83 -1.39 -10.23
CA ILE A 276 -11.25 -1.34 -10.62
C ILE A 276 -11.61 -2.58 -11.46
N GLU A 277 -12.87 -2.78 -11.79
CA GLU A 277 -13.23 -3.79 -12.78
C GLU A 277 -12.82 -3.35 -14.19
N PHE A 278 -12.03 -4.19 -14.86
CA PHE A 278 -11.47 -3.91 -16.19
C PHE A 278 -12.21 -4.60 -17.34
N GLY A 279 -13.36 -5.23 -17.07
CA GLY A 279 -14.14 -5.96 -18.08
C GLY A 279 -14.48 -5.12 -19.31
N PHE A 280 -14.71 -3.82 -19.15
CA PHE A 280 -14.97 -2.89 -20.25
C PHE A 280 -13.82 -2.74 -21.26
N LEU A 281 -12.59 -3.14 -20.90
CA LEU A 281 -11.44 -3.10 -21.82
C LEU A 281 -11.29 -4.38 -22.65
N THR A 282 -11.70 -5.52 -22.09
CA THR A 282 -11.34 -6.86 -22.58
C THR A 282 -12.54 -7.70 -23.02
N ASP A 283 -13.74 -7.39 -22.56
CA ASP A 283 -14.94 -8.20 -22.79
C ASP A 283 -15.95 -7.48 -23.71
N PRO A 284 -16.13 -7.94 -24.96
CA PRO A 284 -17.08 -7.36 -25.90
C PRO A 284 -18.54 -7.37 -25.44
N ALA A 285 -18.90 -8.20 -24.45
CA ALA A 285 -20.25 -8.25 -23.88
C ALA A 285 -20.46 -7.24 -22.73
N HIS A 286 -19.38 -6.63 -22.23
CA HIS A 286 -19.47 -5.66 -21.14
C HIS A 286 -20.20 -4.37 -21.59
N TYR A 287 -21.04 -3.81 -20.72
CA TYR A 287 -21.94 -2.70 -21.05
C TYR A 287 -21.23 -1.41 -21.51
N ALA A 288 -19.99 -1.21 -21.06
CA ALA A 288 -19.15 -0.07 -21.42
C ALA A 288 -18.05 -0.40 -22.44
N TYR A 289 -18.01 -1.62 -22.97
CA TYR A 289 -17.01 -1.99 -23.97
C TYR A 289 -17.18 -1.20 -25.26
N ASN A 290 -16.06 -0.76 -25.85
CA ASN A 290 -16.04 -0.17 -27.17
C ASN A 290 -14.71 -0.44 -27.88
N ALA A 291 -14.77 -0.87 -29.14
CA ALA A 291 -13.60 -1.15 -29.96
C ALA A 291 -12.75 0.10 -30.29
N LYS A 292 -13.26 1.30 -30.02
CA LYS A 292 -12.52 2.57 -30.12
C LYS A 292 -11.66 2.87 -28.89
N ILE A 293 -11.80 2.11 -27.81
CA ILE A 293 -10.85 2.10 -26.70
C ILE A 293 -9.63 1.31 -27.15
N LYS A 294 -8.66 2.04 -27.70
CA LYS A 294 -7.47 1.46 -28.34
C LYS A 294 -6.32 1.26 -27.37
N ALA A 295 -6.25 2.03 -26.29
CA ALA A 295 -5.22 1.84 -25.28
C ALA A 295 -5.75 2.10 -23.86
N ALA A 296 -5.07 1.52 -22.88
CA ALA A 296 -5.35 1.72 -21.48
C ALA A 296 -4.06 1.70 -20.65
N LEU A 297 -3.95 2.64 -19.71
CA LEU A 297 -2.82 2.79 -18.79
C LEU A 297 -3.34 2.78 -17.35
N LEU A 298 -2.68 2.02 -16.47
CA LEU A 298 -2.84 2.15 -15.03
C LEU A 298 -1.79 3.15 -14.53
N LEU A 299 -2.26 4.30 -14.04
CA LEU A 299 -1.42 5.38 -13.51
C LEU A 299 -1.12 5.17 -12.02
N GLY A 300 -2.03 4.54 -11.28
CA GLY A 300 -1.99 4.55 -9.82
C GLY A 300 -2.13 5.97 -9.26
N ASP A 301 -1.48 6.22 -8.13
CA ASP A 301 -1.41 7.52 -7.47
C ASP A 301 0.01 8.11 -7.63
N PRO A 302 0.21 9.13 -8.47
CA PRO A 302 1.54 9.54 -8.94
C PRO A 302 2.30 10.48 -7.99
N GLY A 303 1.77 10.79 -6.80
CA GLY A 303 2.32 11.84 -5.95
C GLY A 303 2.20 13.23 -6.58
N ALA A 304 2.90 14.21 -5.99
CA ALA A 304 2.71 15.62 -6.36
C ALA A 304 3.25 15.98 -7.75
N LYS A 305 4.32 15.31 -8.21
CA LYS A 305 5.02 15.62 -9.47
C LYS A 305 5.10 14.47 -10.46
N GLY A 306 4.81 13.23 -10.06
CA GLY A 306 5.03 12.07 -10.92
C GLY A 306 4.13 12.01 -12.18
N VAL A 307 3.02 12.74 -12.22
CA VAL A 307 2.10 12.76 -13.38
C VAL A 307 2.79 13.22 -14.68
N THR A 308 3.90 13.96 -14.60
CA THR A 308 4.65 14.41 -15.79
C THR A 308 5.16 13.24 -16.63
N ALA A 309 5.39 12.07 -16.00
CA ALA A 309 5.71 10.82 -16.67
C ALA A 309 4.66 10.41 -17.73
N LEU A 310 3.37 10.65 -17.47
CA LEU A 310 2.30 10.27 -18.38
C LEU A 310 2.43 10.96 -19.75
N GLY A 311 2.73 12.26 -19.78
CA GLY A 311 2.93 13.00 -21.04
C GLY A 311 4.12 12.46 -21.84
N LYS A 312 5.23 12.13 -21.17
CA LYS A 312 6.42 11.52 -21.78
C LYS A 312 6.13 10.14 -22.35
N ILE A 313 5.39 9.30 -21.62
CA ILE A 313 4.95 7.99 -22.08
C ILE A 313 4.06 8.12 -23.31
N LEU A 314 3.01 8.95 -23.23
CA LEU A 314 2.08 9.11 -24.35
C LEU A 314 2.76 9.64 -25.60
N LYS A 315 3.79 10.48 -25.47
CA LYS A 315 4.61 10.94 -26.59
C LYS A 315 5.59 9.88 -27.13
N GLY A 316 5.95 8.90 -26.31
CA GLY A 316 6.96 7.89 -26.63
C GLY A 316 8.40 8.33 -26.35
N ASP A 317 8.60 9.38 -25.55
CA ASP A 317 9.92 9.76 -25.03
C ASP A 317 10.41 8.70 -24.02
N ILE A 318 9.47 8.06 -23.32
CA ILE A 318 9.69 6.94 -22.41
C ILE A 318 8.81 5.77 -22.82
N THR A 319 9.38 4.56 -22.80
CA THR A 319 8.66 3.31 -23.07
C THR A 319 8.11 2.73 -21.77
N PRO A 320 6.79 2.43 -21.67
CA PRO A 320 6.21 1.76 -20.52
C PRO A 320 6.91 0.45 -20.18
N SER A 321 7.13 0.24 -18.89
CA SER A 321 7.79 -0.95 -18.34
C SER A 321 7.21 -1.41 -17.00
N GLY A 322 6.14 -0.79 -16.54
CA GLY A 322 5.45 -1.19 -15.32
C GLY A 322 4.70 -2.51 -15.50
N ARG A 323 4.51 -3.23 -14.40
CA ARG A 323 3.78 -4.51 -14.34
C ARG A 323 2.75 -4.45 -13.21
N THR A 324 1.60 -5.08 -13.40
CA THR A 324 0.55 -5.15 -12.36
C THR A 324 1.09 -5.79 -11.08
N VAL A 325 0.65 -5.28 -9.93
CA VAL A 325 0.96 -5.82 -8.59
C VAL A 325 -0.22 -6.53 -7.94
N ASP A 326 -1.35 -6.51 -8.63
CA ASP A 326 -2.55 -7.27 -8.31
C ASP A 326 -3.01 -7.99 -9.57
N ILE A 327 -3.76 -9.09 -9.38
CA ILE A 327 -4.53 -9.65 -10.50
C ILE A 327 -5.76 -8.77 -10.74
N LEU A 328 -6.15 -8.60 -12.01
CA LEU A 328 -7.27 -7.76 -12.41
C LEU A 328 -8.45 -8.64 -12.87
N PRO A 329 -9.35 -9.08 -11.97
CA PRO A 329 -10.50 -9.89 -12.32
C PRO A 329 -11.61 -9.09 -13.00
N LYS A 330 -12.53 -9.82 -13.65
CA LYS A 330 -13.69 -9.27 -14.36
C LYS A 330 -14.87 -8.92 -13.46
N ASP A 331 -15.06 -9.70 -12.40
CA ASP A 331 -16.18 -9.60 -11.46
C ASP A 331 -15.65 -9.79 -10.04
N PHE A 332 -15.70 -8.73 -9.23
CA PHE A 332 -15.17 -8.77 -7.86
C PHE A 332 -16.11 -9.50 -6.89
N THR A 333 -17.38 -9.71 -7.27
CA THR A 333 -18.34 -10.46 -6.45
C THR A 333 -18.04 -11.95 -6.37
N LEU A 334 -17.18 -12.43 -7.28
CA LEU A 334 -16.68 -13.80 -7.34
C LEU A 334 -15.30 -13.97 -6.65
N ASP A 335 -14.72 -12.90 -6.12
CA ASP A 335 -13.45 -12.94 -5.38
C ASP A 335 -13.62 -13.70 -4.04
N PRO A 336 -12.63 -14.51 -3.61
CA PRO A 336 -12.72 -15.25 -2.35
C PRO A 336 -12.95 -14.38 -1.10
N THR A 337 -12.57 -13.11 -1.16
CA THR A 337 -12.73 -12.17 -0.04
C THR A 337 -14.08 -11.45 -0.03
N TRP A 338 -14.90 -11.60 -1.08
CA TRP A 338 -16.15 -10.86 -1.25
C TRP A 338 -17.13 -11.01 -0.09
N TYR A 339 -17.19 -12.16 0.58
CA TYR A 339 -18.09 -12.36 1.71
C TYR A 339 -17.44 -12.06 3.06
N ASN A 340 -16.10 -12.08 3.11
CA ASN A 340 -15.33 -12.21 4.34
C ASN A 340 -14.29 -11.09 4.47
N PHE A 341 -14.79 -9.87 4.58
CA PHE A 341 -13.97 -8.66 4.56
C PHE A 341 -14.70 -7.55 5.32
N GLY A 342 -13.95 -6.81 6.14
CA GLY A 342 -14.36 -5.57 6.82
C GLY A 342 -15.65 -5.67 7.62
N ASN A 343 -16.79 -5.54 6.93
CA ASN A 343 -18.15 -5.52 7.47
C ASN A 343 -19.02 -6.75 7.07
N ASN A 344 -18.49 -7.75 6.37
CA ASN A 344 -19.24 -8.94 5.92
C ASN A 344 -20.58 -8.61 5.22
N LEU A 345 -20.58 -7.55 4.40
CA LEU A 345 -21.72 -7.03 3.61
C LEU A 345 -22.94 -6.53 4.41
N VAL A 346 -22.81 -6.38 5.73
CA VAL A 346 -23.87 -5.84 6.58
C VAL A 346 -23.33 -4.84 7.60
N ALA A 347 -24.17 -3.95 8.10
CA ALA A 347 -23.78 -3.05 9.18
C ALA A 347 -23.23 -3.85 10.37
N ASP A 348 -22.01 -3.49 10.82
CA ASP A 348 -21.30 -4.16 11.90
C ASP A 348 -21.14 -5.70 11.73
N GLY A 349 -21.05 -6.22 10.50
CA GLY A 349 -21.00 -7.66 10.25
C GLY A 349 -19.74 -8.38 10.75
N ASN A 350 -18.72 -7.65 11.18
CA ASN A 350 -17.52 -8.17 11.86
C ASN A 350 -17.66 -8.33 13.38
N ARG A 351 -18.83 -8.07 13.95
CA ARG A 351 -19.10 -8.34 15.36
C ARG A 351 -19.31 -9.83 15.60
N TYR A 352 -18.76 -10.33 16.72
CA TYR A 352 -19.09 -11.66 17.24
C TYR A 352 -20.35 -11.66 18.09
N TYR A 353 -20.93 -12.85 18.26
CA TYR A 353 -22.07 -13.12 19.13
C TYR A 353 -21.66 -14.02 20.29
N PHE A 354 -22.06 -13.64 21.50
CA PHE A 354 -21.90 -14.46 22.71
C PHE A 354 -23.23 -14.51 23.45
N ASN A 355 -23.74 -15.71 23.72
CA ASN A 355 -25.08 -15.94 24.28
C ASN A 355 -26.16 -15.12 23.52
N ASP A 356 -26.16 -15.22 22.19
CA ASP A 356 -27.05 -14.50 21.26
C ASP A 356 -26.95 -12.97 21.27
N LYS A 357 -25.98 -12.39 21.98
CA LYS A 357 -25.77 -10.94 22.04
C LYS A 357 -24.54 -10.56 21.23
N ALA A 358 -24.72 -9.61 20.31
CA ALA A 358 -23.61 -9.02 19.58
C ALA A 358 -22.67 -8.28 20.56
N ARG A 359 -21.36 -8.40 20.33
CA ARG A 359 -20.30 -7.78 21.12
C ARG A 359 -19.36 -7.00 20.23
N ASN A 360 -18.67 -6.04 20.83
CA ASN A 360 -17.64 -5.26 20.16
C ASN A 360 -16.29 -5.95 20.43
N ALA A 361 -15.97 -6.96 19.63
CA ALA A 361 -14.60 -7.22 19.22
C ALA A 361 -14.73 -7.55 17.74
N TRP A 362 -14.03 -6.77 16.92
CA TRP A 362 -14.11 -6.90 15.49
C TRP A 362 -13.15 -8.02 15.10
N PHE A 363 -13.66 -9.06 14.45
CA PHE A 363 -12.83 -10.15 13.94
C PHE A 363 -13.29 -10.50 12.52
N VAL A 364 -12.33 -10.88 11.68
CA VAL A 364 -12.54 -11.31 10.30
C VAL A 364 -11.81 -12.63 10.17
N GLU A 365 -12.52 -13.68 9.76
CA GLU A 365 -11.91 -15.00 9.54
C GLU A 365 -11.25 -14.99 8.16
N TYR A 366 -10.02 -15.47 7.98
CA TYR A 366 -9.43 -15.52 6.62
C TYR A 366 -9.67 -16.90 6.01
N ARG A 367 -10.94 -17.20 5.73
CA ARG A 367 -11.39 -18.54 5.29
C ARG A 367 -10.87 -18.93 3.91
N GLU A 368 -10.51 -17.97 3.07
CA GLU A 368 -9.84 -18.21 1.81
C GLU A 368 -8.41 -18.77 1.99
N GLY A 369 -7.86 -18.70 3.20
CA GLY A 369 -6.53 -19.22 3.53
C GLY A 369 -5.46 -18.59 2.63
N ILE A 370 -4.66 -19.41 1.97
CA ILE A 370 -3.60 -18.95 1.06
C ILE A 370 -4.12 -18.47 -0.31
N TYR A 371 -5.40 -18.66 -0.60
CA TYR A 371 -6.00 -18.39 -1.91
C TYR A 371 -6.49 -16.95 -2.01
N THR A 372 -5.56 -16.00 -1.93
CA THR A 372 -5.77 -14.56 -2.16
C THR A 372 -5.10 -14.11 -3.45
N GLY A 373 -5.73 -13.17 -4.18
CA GLY A 373 -5.21 -12.65 -5.44
C GLY A 373 -4.87 -13.74 -6.46
N TYR A 374 -3.74 -13.62 -7.16
CA TYR A 374 -3.32 -14.57 -8.20
C TYR A 374 -3.25 -16.01 -7.70
N ARG A 375 -2.99 -16.24 -6.40
CA ARG A 375 -2.91 -17.59 -5.83
C ARG A 375 -4.23 -18.33 -5.95
N TYR A 376 -5.36 -17.63 -5.88
CA TYR A 376 -6.68 -18.22 -6.15
C TYR A 376 -6.91 -18.40 -7.64
N TYR A 377 -6.88 -17.30 -8.41
CA TYR A 377 -7.33 -17.29 -9.81
C TYR A 377 -6.49 -18.21 -10.71
N GLU A 378 -5.16 -18.24 -10.55
CA GLU A 378 -4.30 -19.13 -11.34
C GLU A 378 -4.49 -20.60 -10.96
N THR A 379 -4.72 -20.88 -9.67
CA THR A 379 -5.04 -22.23 -9.21
C THR A 379 -6.40 -22.67 -9.73
N LYS A 380 -7.41 -21.81 -9.66
CA LYS A 380 -8.76 -22.10 -10.14
C LYS A 380 -8.76 -22.32 -11.65
N ALA A 381 -7.97 -21.55 -12.40
CA ALA A 381 -7.76 -21.77 -13.83
C ALA A 381 -7.10 -23.10 -14.16
N TYR A 382 -6.09 -23.49 -13.38
CA TYR A 382 -5.45 -24.80 -13.55
C TYR A 382 -6.45 -25.95 -13.30
N GLU A 383 -7.31 -25.83 -12.29
CA GLU A 383 -8.31 -26.87 -11.96
C GLU A 383 -9.52 -26.87 -12.91
N ALA A 384 -9.98 -25.70 -13.37
CA ALA A 384 -11.20 -25.55 -14.17
C ALA A 384 -10.97 -25.46 -15.69
N GLY A 385 -9.74 -25.14 -16.13
CA GLY A 385 -9.35 -24.93 -17.52
C GLY A 385 -9.31 -23.45 -17.96
N GLY A 386 -8.67 -23.20 -19.10
CA GLY A 386 -8.43 -21.84 -19.63
C GLY A 386 -9.69 -21.06 -19.99
N ASP A 387 -10.78 -21.74 -20.36
CA ASP A 387 -12.07 -21.07 -20.63
C ASP A 387 -12.61 -20.35 -19.39
N TRP A 388 -12.43 -20.94 -18.20
CA TRP A 388 -12.79 -20.29 -16.94
C TRP A 388 -11.94 -19.04 -16.71
N TYR A 389 -10.62 -19.12 -16.94
CA TYR A 389 -9.73 -17.98 -16.75
C TYR A 389 -10.10 -16.79 -17.64
N ASN A 390 -10.32 -17.03 -18.93
CA ASN A 390 -10.72 -15.99 -19.90
C ASN A 390 -12.06 -15.32 -19.56
N GLN A 391 -12.94 -16.02 -18.84
CA GLN A 391 -14.22 -15.50 -18.37
C GLN A 391 -14.11 -14.70 -17.06
N ASN A 392 -13.02 -14.84 -16.30
CA ASN A 392 -12.92 -14.29 -14.94
C ASN A 392 -11.74 -13.34 -14.73
N VAL A 393 -10.73 -13.33 -15.60
CA VAL A 393 -9.52 -12.49 -15.47
C VAL A 393 -9.36 -11.60 -16.70
N CYS A 394 -9.10 -10.31 -16.48
CA CYS A 394 -8.73 -9.37 -17.54
C CYS A 394 -7.22 -9.38 -17.76
N TYR A 395 -6.46 -9.22 -16.68
CA TYR A 395 -5.00 -9.16 -16.72
C TYR A 395 -4.39 -9.92 -15.53
N PRO A 396 -3.39 -10.78 -15.74
CA PRO A 396 -2.71 -11.48 -14.66
C PRO A 396 -1.95 -10.53 -13.73
N PHE A 397 -1.53 -11.04 -12.58
CA PHE A 397 -0.52 -10.38 -11.76
C PHE A 397 0.83 -10.39 -12.50
N GLY A 398 1.61 -9.30 -12.42
CA GLY A 398 2.86 -9.15 -13.15
C GLY A 398 2.70 -8.82 -14.64
N TYR A 399 1.48 -8.57 -15.13
CA TYR A 399 1.21 -8.22 -16.52
C TYR A 399 1.59 -6.77 -16.85
N GLY A 400 2.09 -6.53 -18.06
CA GLY A 400 2.27 -5.18 -18.59
C GLY A 400 2.84 -5.20 -20.00
N LEU A 401 2.29 -4.35 -20.87
CA LEU A 401 2.79 -4.19 -22.24
C LEU A 401 3.94 -3.17 -22.29
N SER A 402 4.64 -3.19 -23.41
CA SER A 402 5.67 -2.21 -23.77
C SER A 402 5.43 -1.69 -25.18
N TYR A 403 6.12 -0.63 -25.60
CA TYR A 403 6.14 -0.19 -27.01
C TYR A 403 7.08 -1.03 -27.87
N THR A 404 7.85 -1.92 -27.25
CA THR A 404 8.79 -2.81 -27.90
C THR A 404 8.51 -4.26 -27.50
N GLU A 405 9.17 -5.19 -28.19
CA GLU A 405 9.05 -6.62 -27.96
C GLU A 405 10.37 -7.19 -27.49
N PHE A 406 10.29 -8.11 -26.51
CA PHE A 406 11.44 -8.76 -25.91
C PHE A 406 11.38 -10.26 -26.12
N SER A 407 12.56 -10.87 -26.30
CA SER A 407 12.75 -12.31 -26.27
C SER A 407 13.76 -12.69 -25.20
N LYS A 408 13.59 -13.86 -24.60
CA LYS A 408 14.39 -14.32 -23.45
C LYS A 408 15.08 -15.63 -23.81
N THR A 409 16.38 -15.71 -23.52
CA THR A 409 17.13 -16.97 -23.51
C THR A 409 17.53 -17.28 -22.09
N VAL A 410 17.11 -18.43 -21.57
CA VAL A 410 17.32 -18.82 -20.18
C VAL A 410 18.37 -19.92 -20.10
N THR A 411 19.36 -19.72 -19.23
CA THR A 411 20.38 -20.72 -18.91
C THR A 411 20.31 -21.04 -17.41
N PRO A 412 19.80 -22.23 -17.02
CA PRO A 412 19.79 -22.62 -15.62
C PRO A 412 21.20 -23.03 -15.17
N ALA A 413 21.60 -22.65 -13.95
CA ALA A 413 22.87 -23.08 -13.35
C ALA A 413 22.85 -24.58 -12.99
N THR A 414 21.68 -25.07 -12.59
CA THR A 414 21.42 -26.48 -12.29
C THR A 414 20.55 -27.09 -13.39
N ALA A 415 20.95 -28.23 -13.94
CA ALA A 415 20.19 -28.87 -15.02
C ALA A 415 18.77 -29.28 -14.57
N SER A 416 17.79 -29.10 -15.46
CA SER A 416 16.45 -29.65 -15.21
C SER A 416 16.51 -31.18 -15.08
N GLY A 417 15.72 -31.72 -14.15
CA GLY A 417 15.71 -33.12 -13.73
C GLY A 417 16.63 -33.39 -12.54
N ALA A 418 17.42 -32.41 -12.07
CA ALA A 418 18.27 -32.58 -10.91
C ALA A 418 17.45 -32.77 -9.62
N THR A 419 18.02 -33.56 -8.71
CA THR A 419 17.53 -33.69 -7.33
C THR A 419 18.00 -32.51 -6.50
N LEU A 420 17.08 -31.83 -5.83
CA LEU A 420 17.38 -30.69 -4.98
C LEU A 420 17.99 -31.12 -3.64
N THR A 421 18.72 -30.20 -3.04
CA THR A 421 19.18 -30.29 -1.64
C THR A 421 18.36 -29.33 -0.77
N LYS A 422 18.17 -29.67 0.50
CA LYS A 422 17.39 -28.90 1.46
C LYS A 422 17.77 -27.41 1.49
N ASP A 423 19.06 -27.12 1.62
CA ASP A 423 19.60 -25.75 1.68
C ASP A 423 20.22 -25.34 0.33
N GLY A 424 19.69 -25.88 -0.77
CA GLY A 424 20.15 -25.56 -2.12
C GLY A 424 19.60 -24.22 -2.62
N LYS A 425 20.22 -23.71 -3.69
CA LYS A 425 19.76 -22.53 -4.43
C LYS A 425 19.64 -22.86 -5.91
N LEU A 426 18.57 -22.40 -6.54
CA LEU A 426 18.39 -22.44 -7.99
C LEU A 426 18.67 -21.05 -8.56
N SER A 427 19.46 -20.98 -9.64
CA SER A 427 19.86 -19.73 -10.28
C SER A 427 19.66 -19.82 -11.78
N PHE A 428 19.07 -18.80 -12.37
CA PHE A 428 18.73 -18.73 -13.79
C PHE A 428 19.26 -17.44 -14.36
N LYS A 429 20.20 -17.58 -15.28
CA LYS A 429 20.71 -16.46 -16.07
C LYS A 429 19.80 -16.24 -17.27
N VAL A 430 19.33 -15.02 -17.45
CA VAL A 430 18.39 -14.66 -18.51
C VAL A 430 18.97 -13.55 -19.36
N THR A 431 19.24 -13.85 -20.63
CA THR A 431 19.57 -12.84 -21.63
C THR A 431 18.27 -12.34 -22.27
N VAL A 432 17.96 -11.07 -22.06
CA VAL A 432 16.81 -10.38 -22.64
C VAL A 432 17.28 -9.62 -23.88
N THR A 433 16.62 -9.85 -25.02
CA THR A 433 16.90 -9.19 -26.30
C THR A 433 15.72 -8.33 -26.70
N ASN A 434 15.96 -7.05 -26.98
CA ASN A 434 14.96 -6.12 -27.51
C ASN A 434 14.99 -6.14 -29.04
N SER A 435 14.01 -6.76 -29.68
CA SER A 435 13.93 -6.87 -31.13
C SER A 435 13.07 -5.78 -31.77
N GLY A 436 12.32 -5.01 -30.97
CA GLY A 436 11.42 -3.99 -31.47
C GLY A 436 12.07 -2.63 -31.73
N ALA A 437 11.23 -1.63 -31.97
CA ALA A 437 11.61 -0.32 -32.52
C ALA A 437 11.86 0.78 -31.48
N TYR A 438 11.72 0.48 -30.19
CA TYR A 438 11.93 1.43 -29.09
C TYR A 438 12.91 0.88 -28.08
N ASP A 439 13.72 1.76 -27.49
CA ASP A 439 14.48 1.42 -26.30
C ASP A 439 13.46 1.12 -25.19
N GLY A 440 13.76 0.14 -24.33
CA GLY A 440 12.81 -0.27 -23.31
C GLY A 440 13.43 -1.12 -22.23
N LYS A 441 12.69 -1.31 -21.15
CA LYS A 441 13.04 -2.20 -20.06
C LYS A 441 12.02 -3.33 -20.00
N ASP A 442 12.51 -4.49 -19.64
CA ASP A 442 11.71 -5.68 -19.38
C ASP A 442 11.93 -6.20 -17.96
N VAL A 443 10.94 -6.93 -17.45
CA VAL A 443 10.95 -7.60 -16.13
C VAL A 443 10.95 -9.10 -16.36
N VAL A 444 11.96 -9.78 -15.83
CA VAL A 444 12.06 -11.24 -15.81
C VAL A 444 11.47 -11.72 -14.50
N GLN A 445 10.50 -12.64 -14.54
CA GLN A 445 9.81 -13.15 -13.35
C GLN A 445 10.06 -14.66 -13.23
N LEU A 446 10.57 -15.09 -12.09
CA LEU A 446 10.72 -16.48 -11.71
C LEU A 446 9.48 -16.90 -10.91
N TRP A 447 8.83 -17.94 -11.40
CA TRP A 447 7.66 -18.55 -10.79
C TRP A 447 7.92 -20.01 -10.50
N TYR A 448 7.27 -20.59 -9.49
CA TYR A 448 7.35 -22.03 -9.24
C TYR A 448 5.99 -22.65 -8.96
N SER A 449 5.87 -23.94 -9.30
CA SER A 449 4.74 -24.80 -8.99
C SER A 449 5.22 -25.97 -8.15
N ALA A 450 4.62 -26.11 -6.97
CA ALA A 450 4.87 -27.22 -6.04
C ALA A 450 3.91 -28.39 -6.30
N PRO A 451 4.31 -29.64 -6.02
CA PRO A 451 3.42 -30.78 -6.12
C PRO A 451 2.27 -30.65 -5.10
N TYR A 452 1.05 -30.95 -5.54
CA TYR A 452 -0.14 -30.89 -4.70
C TYR A 452 -0.85 -32.24 -4.65
N THR A 453 -1.17 -32.70 -3.44
CA THR A 453 -2.01 -33.87 -3.21
C THR A 453 -3.34 -33.41 -2.64
N ALA A 454 -4.45 -33.79 -3.29
CA ALA A 454 -5.77 -33.33 -2.93
C ALA A 454 -6.13 -33.60 -1.46
N GLY A 455 -6.54 -32.57 -0.73
CA GLY A 455 -6.91 -32.65 0.69
C GLY A 455 -5.73 -32.80 1.65
N LYS A 456 -4.50 -32.58 1.18
CA LYS A 456 -3.30 -32.43 2.01
C LYS A 456 -2.98 -30.94 2.18
N ILE A 457 -1.73 -30.60 2.45
CA ILE A 457 -1.28 -29.21 2.61
C ILE A 457 -1.68 -28.40 1.38
N GLU A 458 -2.52 -27.39 1.59
CA GLU A 458 -3.02 -26.50 0.54
C GLU A 458 -1.86 -25.75 -0.13
N LYS A 459 -1.89 -25.69 -1.47
CA LYS A 459 -0.84 -25.09 -2.29
C LYS A 459 -1.45 -24.36 -3.48
N SER A 460 -1.04 -23.11 -3.66
CA SER A 460 -1.28 -22.42 -4.92
C SER A 460 -0.59 -23.15 -6.07
N HIS A 461 -1.20 -23.14 -7.26
CA HIS A 461 -0.60 -23.76 -8.42
C HIS A 461 0.69 -23.06 -8.85
N ILE A 462 0.76 -21.73 -8.71
CA ILE A 462 1.94 -20.95 -9.09
C ILE A 462 2.22 -19.89 -8.01
N VAL A 463 3.50 -19.68 -7.69
CA VAL A 463 3.96 -18.69 -6.70
C VAL A 463 5.16 -17.93 -7.24
N LEU A 464 5.19 -16.61 -7.04
CA LEU A 464 6.34 -15.78 -7.41
C LEU A 464 7.51 -16.14 -6.51
N GLY A 465 8.65 -16.49 -7.10
CA GLY A 465 9.89 -16.79 -6.39
C GLY A 465 10.85 -15.61 -6.37
N ASP A 466 11.06 -14.99 -7.53
CA ASP A 466 11.98 -13.86 -7.68
C ASP A 466 11.67 -13.06 -8.95
N PHE A 467 12.23 -11.86 -9.08
CA PHE A 467 12.17 -11.06 -10.29
C PHE A 467 13.39 -10.16 -10.44
N ALA A 468 13.69 -9.80 -11.68
CA ALA A 468 14.72 -8.81 -11.97
C ALA A 468 14.27 -7.92 -13.13
N LYS A 469 14.50 -6.60 -13.00
CA LYS A 469 14.28 -5.65 -14.09
C LYS A 469 15.59 -5.34 -14.79
N THR A 470 15.54 -5.31 -16.10
CA THR A 470 16.67 -4.93 -16.93
C THR A 470 16.93 -3.42 -16.86
N GLU A 471 18.19 -3.03 -17.04
CA GLU A 471 18.49 -1.68 -17.51
C GLU A 471 17.84 -1.43 -18.88
N THR A 472 17.81 -0.18 -19.35
CA THR A 472 17.31 0.13 -20.68
C THR A 472 18.08 -0.67 -21.74
N ILE A 473 17.35 -1.47 -22.50
CA ILE A 473 17.86 -2.26 -23.61
C ILE A 473 17.62 -1.46 -24.88
N THR A 474 18.69 -1.18 -25.62
CA THR A 474 18.60 -0.48 -26.90
C THR A 474 17.80 -1.29 -27.91
N LYS A 475 16.97 -0.62 -28.71
CA LYS A 475 16.19 -1.22 -29.79
C LYS A 475 17.01 -1.93 -30.86
N ASN A 476 16.34 -2.67 -31.73
CA ASN A 476 16.93 -3.33 -32.90
C ASN A 476 18.06 -4.33 -32.57
N GLY A 477 17.85 -5.17 -31.55
CA GLY A 477 18.72 -6.30 -31.21
C GLY A 477 19.68 -6.06 -30.04
N GLY A 478 19.51 -4.99 -29.26
CA GLY A 478 20.24 -4.80 -28.02
C GLY A 478 19.91 -5.90 -27.01
N THR A 479 20.84 -6.18 -26.09
CA THR A 479 20.68 -7.23 -25.07
C THR A 479 21.13 -6.77 -23.69
N LYS A 480 20.52 -7.34 -22.65
CA LYS A 480 20.95 -7.25 -21.26
C LYS A 480 20.81 -8.61 -20.59
N GLU A 481 21.72 -8.91 -19.66
CA GLU A 481 21.66 -10.11 -18.83
C GLU A 481 21.18 -9.73 -17.44
N VAL A 482 20.25 -10.52 -16.90
CA VAL A 482 19.83 -10.48 -15.49
C VAL A 482 19.85 -11.89 -14.93
N THR A 483 19.92 -12.00 -13.61
CA THR A 483 19.83 -13.28 -12.90
C THR A 483 18.63 -13.24 -11.97
N VAL A 484 17.87 -14.33 -11.96
CA VAL A 484 16.81 -14.57 -10.97
C VAL A 484 17.10 -15.88 -10.25
N GLU A 485 16.86 -15.90 -8.94
CA GLU A 485 17.27 -17.01 -8.07
C GLU A 485 16.19 -17.33 -7.04
N ILE A 486 16.12 -18.57 -6.58
CA ILE A 486 15.23 -18.97 -5.50
C ILE A 486 15.94 -19.98 -4.60
N ASP A 487 15.88 -19.75 -3.30
CA ASP A 487 16.37 -20.72 -2.31
C ASP A 487 15.33 -21.85 -2.17
N VAL A 488 15.79 -23.10 -2.09
CA VAL A 488 14.89 -24.26 -2.04
C VAL A 488 13.96 -24.19 -0.83
N ARG A 489 14.43 -23.57 0.26
CA ARG A 489 13.66 -23.30 1.47
C ARG A 489 12.46 -22.38 1.23
N ASP A 490 12.56 -21.39 0.35
CA ASP A 490 11.49 -20.43 0.07
C ASP A 490 10.29 -21.07 -0.65
N MET A 491 10.47 -22.25 -1.24
CA MET A 491 9.38 -23.03 -1.83
C MET A 491 8.54 -23.81 -0.80
N ALA A 492 8.85 -23.71 0.50
CA ALA A 492 8.16 -24.44 1.55
C ALA A 492 6.70 -23.99 1.73
N SER A 493 5.86 -24.93 2.17
CA SER A 493 4.50 -24.66 2.66
C SER A 493 4.47 -24.86 4.17
N TYR A 494 3.69 -24.06 4.89
CA TYR A 494 3.54 -24.23 6.33
C TYR A 494 2.40 -25.21 6.64
N ASP A 495 2.73 -26.42 7.11
CA ASP A 495 1.74 -27.39 7.58
C ASP A 495 1.42 -27.20 9.07
N TYR A 496 0.44 -26.35 9.36
CA TYR A 496 0.02 -26.11 10.75
C TYR A 496 -0.72 -27.31 11.37
N SER A 497 -1.28 -28.20 10.54
CA SER A 497 -2.25 -29.21 10.95
C SER A 497 -1.73 -30.65 10.86
N ASP A 498 -0.53 -30.87 10.34
CA ASP A 498 -0.03 -32.19 9.90
C ASP A 498 -1.00 -32.80 8.87
N ALA A 499 -1.44 -32.00 7.89
CA ALA A 499 -2.41 -32.39 6.86
C ALA A 499 -1.92 -33.60 6.06
N ASN A 500 -0.62 -33.69 5.78
CA ASN A 500 -0.03 -34.82 5.08
C ASN A 500 0.16 -36.07 5.99
N ALA A 501 -0.05 -35.96 7.30
CA ALA A 501 0.04 -37.01 8.30
C ALA A 501 1.44 -37.65 8.37
N ASN A 502 2.48 -36.83 8.29
CA ASN A 502 3.87 -37.23 8.34
C ASN A 502 4.51 -37.04 9.74
N GLY A 503 3.73 -36.57 10.72
CA GLY A 503 4.15 -36.35 12.10
C GLY A 503 4.95 -35.07 12.32
N PHE A 504 4.92 -34.13 11.37
CA PHE A 504 5.59 -32.83 11.47
C PHE A 504 4.59 -31.70 11.23
N LYS A 505 4.73 -30.63 12.02
CA LYS A 505 4.00 -29.38 11.83
C LYS A 505 5.01 -28.26 11.70
N GLY A 506 4.97 -27.53 10.59
CA GLY A 506 5.94 -26.47 10.31
C GLY A 506 6.16 -26.27 8.82
N TYR A 507 7.20 -25.52 8.46
CA TYR A 507 7.59 -25.33 7.07
C TYR A 507 8.18 -26.62 6.50
N GLU A 508 7.61 -27.11 5.40
CA GLU A 508 8.14 -28.25 4.66
C GLU A 508 7.90 -28.18 3.15
N LEU A 509 8.76 -28.89 2.41
CA LEU A 509 8.55 -29.24 1.01
C LEU A 509 8.10 -30.70 0.94
N ASP A 510 7.00 -30.96 0.24
CA ASP A 510 6.59 -32.34 -0.06
C ASP A 510 7.59 -32.98 -1.05
N GLY A 511 7.77 -34.30 -0.97
CA GLY A 511 8.52 -35.03 -2.00
C GLY A 511 7.81 -34.99 -3.34
N GLY A 512 8.54 -34.79 -4.44
CA GLY A 512 7.97 -34.76 -5.79
C GLY A 512 8.60 -33.74 -6.73
N ALA A 513 7.91 -33.51 -7.84
CA ALA A 513 8.36 -32.62 -8.90
C ALA A 513 7.95 -31.17 -8.62
N TYR A 514 8.94 -30.28 -8.57
CA TYR A 514 8.77 -28.84 -8.51
C TYR A 514 9.13 -28.25 -9.88
N THR A 515 8.24 -27.46 -10.48
CA THR A 515 8.50 -26.84 -11.79
C THR A 515 8.70 -25.35 -11.65
N VAL A 516 9.84 -24.85 -12.12
CA VAL A 516 10.16 -23.42 -12.19
C VAL A 516 9.87 -22.91 -13.60
N TYR A 517 9.25 -21.74 -13.71
CA TYR A 517 8.94 -21.03 -14.94
C TYR A 517 9.65 -19.68 -14.94
N ILE A 518 10.23 -19.31 -16.07
CA ILE A 518 10.75 -17.95 -16.31
C ILE A 518 9.81 -17.29 -17.33
N GLY A 519 8.94 -16.41 -16.86
CA GLY A 519 7.85 -15.85 -17.66
C GLY A 519 7.57 -14.38 -17.36
N ASP A 520 6.46 -13.89 -17.90
CA ASP A 520 6.13 -12.46 -17.94
C ASP A 520 4.94 -12.07 -17.06
N SER A 521 4.27 -13.05 -16.44
CA SER A 521 3.15 -12.84 -15.51
C SER A 521 2.82 -14.12 -14.74
N SER A 522 1.90 -14.03 -13.78
CA SER A 522 1.36 -15.17 -13.03
C SER A 522 0.71 -16.24 -13.93
N HIS A 523 0.29 -15.90 -15.15
CA HIS A 523 -0.34 -16.85 -16.08
C HIS A 523 0.67 -17.60 -16.97
N CYS A 524 1.97 -17.43 -16.75
CA CYS A 524 3.00 -18.03 -17.61
C CYS A 524 2.98 -19.57 -17.65
N HIS A 525 2.41 -20.23 -16.64
CA HIS A 525 2.27 -21.69 -16.59
C HIS A 525 1.39 -22.26 -17.71
N ALA A 526 0.45 -21.45 -18.22
CA ALA A 526 -0.48 -21.84 -19.28
C ALA A 526 0.10 -21.65 -20.71
N ASP A 527 1.21 -20.93 -20.85
CA ASP A 527 1.88 -20.71 -22.14
C ASP A 527 2.96 -21.78 -22.37
N GLU A 528 2.77 -22.60 -23.42
CA GLU A 528 3.71 -23.66 -23.79
C GLU A 528 5.09 -23.12 -24.22
N ALA A 529 5.18 -21.87 -24.65
CA ALA A 529 6.44 -21.23 -25.04
C ALA A 529 7.28 -20.78 -23.83
N THR A 530 6.68 -20.71 -22.63
CA THR A 530 7.39 -20.30 -21.41
C THR A 530 8.51 -21.28 -21.08
N ALA A 531 9.70 -20.74 -20.80
CA ALA A 531 10.83 -21.54 -20.36
C ALA A 531 10.53 -22.18 -19.00
N LYS A 532 10.57 -23.51 -18.93
CA LYS A 532 10.25 -24.28 -17.72
C LYS A 532 11.30 -25.34 -17.41
N PHE A 533 11.56 -25.53 -16.13
CA PHE A 533 12.58 -26.44 -15.61
C PHE A 533 12.01 -27.19 -14.40
N THR A 534 11.93 -28.51 -14.50
CA THR A 534 11.46 -29.36 -13.41
C THR A 534 12.64 -29.86 -12.59
N TYR A 535 12.47 -29.92 -11.27
CA TYR A 535 13.43 -30.44 -10.30
C TYR A 535 12.73 -31.41 -9.34
N VAL A 536 13.50 -32.28 -8.69
CA VAL A 536 12.97 -33.33 -7.82
C VAL A 536 13.37 -33.09 -6.38
N VAL A 537 12.39 -32.95 -5.49
CA VAL A 537 12.61 -33.11 -4.05
C VAL A 537 12.49 -34.60 -3.74
N PRO A 538 13.48 -35.20 -3.02
CA PRO A 538 13.44 -36.62 -2.67
C PRO A 538 12.17 -37.05 -1.94
N ASP A 539 11.85 -38.34 -2.00
CA ASP A 539 10.79 -38.94 -1.20
C ASP A 539 11.00 -38.62 0.29
N GLY A 540 9.92 -38.23 0.98
CA GLY A 540 9.96 -37.78 2.37
C GLY A 540 10.18 -36.27 2.55
N GLY A 541 10.50 -35.54 1.47
CA GLY A 541 10.51 -34.08 1.50
C GLY A 541 11.64 -33.46 2.31
N PHE A 542 11.50 -32.17 2.61
CA PHE A 542 12.40 -31.43 3.50
C PHE A 542 11.61 -30.74 4.60
N LYS A 543 12.04 -30.89 5.86
CA LYS A 543 11.40 -30.30 7.05
C LYS A 543 12.28 -29.23 7.67
N TYR A 544 11.75 -28.04 7.93
CA TYR A 544 12.49 -26.93 8.54
C TYR A 544 12.00 -26.70 9.98
N GLU A 545 12.68 -27.35 10.92
CA GLU A 545 12.35 -27.30 12.35
C GLU A 545 12.77 -26.01 13.05
N LYS A 546 13.74 -25.30 12.47
CA LYS A 546 14.37 -24.13 13.09
C LYS A 546 14.44 -22.95 12.14
N ASP A 547 14.26 -21.77 12.69
CA ASP A 547 14.56 -20.50 12.02
C ASP A 547 16.05 -20.42 11.67
N GLU A 548 16.38 -19.93 10.48
CA GLU A 548 17.76 -19.94 9.99
C GLU A 548 18.63 -18.85 10.61
N ALA A 549 18.03 -17.72 11.01
CA ALA A 549 18.74 -16.59 11.57
C ALA A 549 18.98 -16.74 13.07
N THR A 550 17.98 -17.26 13.79
CA THR A 550 17.97 -17.31 15.26
C THR A 550 18.22 -18.70 15.85
N ASP A 551 18.22 -19.76 15.03
CA ASP A 551 18.28 -21.17 15.46
C ASP A 551 17.13 -21.58 16.42
N THR A 552 16.08 -20.76 16.51
CA THR A 552 14.90 -21.00 17.35
C THR A 552 14.00 -22.05 16.71
N THR A 553 13.46 -22.98 17.50
CA THR A 553 12.46 -23.96 17.03
C THR A 553 11.19 -23.25 16.56
N ILE A 554 10.73 -23.58 15.36
CA ILE A 554 9.51 -23.04 14.77
C ILE A 554 8.31 -23.79 15.36
N THR A 555 7.38 -23.07 15.97
CA THR A 555 6.15 -23.64 16.56
C THR A 555 4.95 -22.71 16.37
N ASN A 556 3.75 -23.28 16.27
CA ASN A 556 2.51 -22.49 16.32
C ASN A 556 2.31 -21.86 17.70
N LEU A 557 2.16 -20.54 17.76
CA LEU A 557 1.87 -19.82 19.00
C LEU A 557 0.37 -19.54 19.21
N PHE A 558 -0.45 -19.74 18.18
CA PHE A 558 -1.86 -19.36 18.15
C PHE A 558 -2.78 -20.49 17.66
N ASP A 559 -2.41 -21.76 17.95
CA ASP A 559 -3.22 -22.93 17.59
C ASP A 559 -4.60 -22.90 18.25
N ASP A 560 -4.69 -22.38 19.47
CA ASP A 560 -5.93 -22.21 20.23
C ASP A 560 -6.86 -21.17 19.60
N VAL A 561 -6.33 -20.07 19.07
CA VAL A 561 -7.09 -19.08 18.28
C VAL A 561 -7.49 -19.67 16.92
N SER A 562 -6.56 -20.32 16.22
CA SER A 562 -6.79 -20.88 14.89
C SER A 562 -7.81 -22.02 14.91
N SER A 563 -7.90 -22.77 16.02
CA SER A 563 -8.88 -23.84 16.22
C SER A 563 -10.33 -23.38 16.14
N GLY A 564 -10.60 -22.07 16.29
CA GLY A 564 -11.93 -21.51 16.14
C GLY A 564 -12.41 -21.43 14.68
N VAL A 565 -11.50 -21.47 13.71
CA VAL A 565 -11.83 -21.49 12.28
C VAL A 565 -11.81 -22.94 11.80
N THR A 566 -12.99 -23.55 11.74
CA THR A 566 -13.13 -24.99 11.49
C THR A 566 -13.17 -25.36 10.01
N GLU A 567 -13.38 -24.38 9.13
CA GLU A 567 -13.52 -24.62 7.69
C GLU A 567 -12.79 -23.55 6.89
N TYR A 568 -11.93 -24.01 5.98
CA TYR A 568 -11.19 -23.19 5.04
C TYR A 568 -11.56 -23.59 3.60
N LEU A 569 -11.42 -22.64 2.69
CA LEU A 569 -11.45 -22.91 1.25
C LEU A 569 -10.36 -23.93 0.91
N SER A 570 -10.73 -25.01 0.23
CA SER A 570 -9.80 -26.06 -0.18
C SER A 570 -9.75 -26.12 -1.70
N ARG A 571 -8.55 -26.31 -2.26
CA ARG A 571 -8.36 -26.53 -3.70
C ARG A 571 -8.96 -27.85 -4.18
N LYS A 572 -9.21 -28.81 -3.26
CA LYS A 572 -9.75 -30.13 -3.57
C LYS A 572 -10.99 -30.05 -4.48
N ASN A 573 -11.04 -30.94 -5.47
CA ASN A 573 -12.14 -31.09 -6.42
C ASN A 573 -12.56 -29.76 -7.07
N ASN A 574 -11.58 -28.96 -7.51
CA ASN A 574 -11.82 -27.66 -8.14
C ASN A 574 -12.58 -26.68 -7.23
N PHE A 575 -12.14 -26.55 -5.98
CA PHE A 575 -12.77 -25.68 -4.98
C PHE A 575 -14.25 -26.01 -4.75
N GLU A 576 -14.58 -27.31 -4.60
CA GLU A 576 -15.97 -27.78 -4.43
C GLU A 576 -16.67 -27.14 -3.22
N ASN A 577 -15.91 -26.68 -2.23
CA ASN A 577 -16.40 -26.09 -1.00
C ASN A 577 -16.40 -24.55 -0.98
N PHE A 578 -16.40 -23.89 -2.14
CA PHE A 578 -16.36 -22.41 -2.23
C PHE A 578 -17.40 -21.68 -1.36
N ASP A 579 -18.58 -22.28 -1.17
CA ASP A 579 -19.64 -21.72 -0.34
C ASP A 579 -19.28 -21.56 1.15
N VAL A 580 -18.19 -22.18 1.64
CA VAL A 580 -17.64 -21.96 2.98
C VAL A 580 -17.38 -20.48 3.29
N LEU A 581 -17.05 -19.70 2.26
CA LEU A 581 -16.78 -18.27 2.35
C LEU A 581 -18.03 -17.46 2.70
N LYS A 582 -19.21 -17.91 2.25
CA LYS A 582 -20.49 -17.23 2.50
C LYS A 582 -20.94 -17.38 3.94
N GLY A 583 -20.50 -18.44 4.63
CA GLY A 583 -20.88 -18.76 6.00
C GLY A 583 -20.67 -17.61 6.99
N VAL A 584 -19.63 -16.80 6.81
CA VAL A 584 -19.32 -15.66 7.71
C VAL A 584 -20.41 -14.58 7.77
N THR A 585 -21.26 -14.51 6.74
CA THR A 585 -22.41 -13.59 6.74
C THR A 585 -23.49 -14.04 7.73
N GLU A 586 -23.56 -15.35 8.01
CA GLU A 586 -24.52 -15.91 8.94
C GLU A 586 -24.09 -15.72 10.41
N LYS A 587 -25.08 -15.59 11.30
CA LYS A 587 -24.84 -15.41 12.74
C LYS A 587 -24.20 -16.64 13.40
N SER A 588 -24.55 -17.84 12.92
CA SER A 588 -24.07 -19.13 13.43
C SER A 588 -22.54 -19.19 13.44
N TYR A 589 -21.90 -18.75 12.35
CA TYR A 589 -20.45 -18.74 12.18
C TYR A 589 -19.75 -17.70 13.05
N ARG A 590 -20.47 -16.65 13.47
CA ARG A 590 -19.93 -15.61 14.35
C ARG A 590 -20.28 -15.82 15.82
N SER A 591 -20.88 -16.95 16.17
CA SER A 591 -21.27 -17.28 17.53
C SER A 591 -20.14 -18.03 18.23
N ILE A 592 -19.50 -17.39 19.22
CA ILE A 592 -18.33 -17.94 19.89
C ILE A 592 -18.61 -18.30 21.36
N THR A 593 -17.82 -19.22 21.90
CA THR A 593 -17.92 -19.67 23.30
C THR A 593 -17.09 -18.80 24.24
N GLN A 594 -17.38 -18.84 25.55
CA GLN A 594 -16.54 -18.18 26.54
C GLN A 594 -15.13 -18.80 26.58
N GLU A 595 -15.03 -20.11 26.33
CA GLU A 595 -13.76 -20.82 26.23
C GLU A 595 -12.89 -20.25 25.10
N PHE A 596 -13.47 -20.05 23.92
CA PHE A 596 -12.77 -19.41 22.80
C PHE A 596 -12.39 -17.95 23.08
N ILE A 597 -13.28 -17.16 23.71
CA ILE A 597 -12.93 -15.79 24.13
C ILE A 597 -11.72 -15.77 25.07
N ASN A 598 -11.59 -16.78 25.93
CA ASN A 598 -10.47 -16.85 26.87
C ASN A 598 -9.13 -17.12 26.16
N THR A 599 -9.11 -17.66 24.94
CA THR A 599 -7.87 -17.90 24.17
C THR A 599 -7.29 -16.61 23.57
N TRP A 600 -8.13 -15.60 23.33
CA TRP A 600 -7.69 -14.31 22.78
C TRP A 600 -6.82 -13.49 23.75
N GLY A 601 -6.87 -13.80 25.04
CA GLY A 601 -6.16 -13.05 26.07
C GLY A 601 -4.81 -13.68 26.41
N VAL A 602 -3.71 -13.02 26.02
CA VAL A 602 -2.40 -13.32 26.62
C VAL A 602 -2.35 -12.64 27.99
N LYS A 603 -2.29 -13.42 29.07
CA LYS A 603 -2.04 -12.85 30.41
C LYS A 603 -0.53 -12.70 30.58
N ALA A 604 -0.06 -11.46 30.67
CA ALA A 604 1.27 -11.20 31.16
C ALA A 604 1.42 -11.83 32.55
N SER A 605 2.31 -12.81 32.66
CA SER A 605 2.70 -13.44 33.92
C SER A 605 4.21 -13.38 34.08
N SER A 606 4.66 -13.65 35.29
CA SER A 606 6.06 -13.76 35.66
C SER A 606 6.38 -15.19 36.10
N ASN A 607 5.71 -16.18 35.49
CA ASN A 607 5.99 -17.57 35.81
C ASN A 607 7.34 -17.92 35.21
N GLU A 608 8.16 -18.68 35.93
CA GLU A 608 9.46 -19.14 35.44
C GLU A 608 9.37 -19.96 34.14
N SER A 609 8.19 -20.51 33.84
CA SER A 609 7.91 -21.26 32.62
C SER A 609 7.53 -20.39 31.42
N ASP A 610 7.28 -19.09 31.61
CA ASP A 610 6.89 -18.20 30.52
C ASP A 610 8.10 -17.93 29.61
N PRO A 611 7.93 -17.91 28.28
CA PRO A 611 9.06 -17.77 27.35
C PRO A 611 9.77 -16.41 27.44
N TRP A 612 9.12 -15.41 28.04
CA TRP A 612 9.69 -14.08 28.30
C TRP A 612 10.20 -13.90 29.75
N TYR A 613 10.13 -14.92 30.60
CA TYR A 613 10.62 -14.80 31.97
C TYR A 613 12.15 -14.75 31.99
N SER A 614 12.69 -13.78 32.73
CA SER A 614 14.11 -13.71 33.06
C SER A 614 14.28 -13.76 34.58
N SER A 615 15.20 -14.62 35.04
CA SER A 615 15.64 -14.66 36.44
C SER A 615 16.59 -13.50 36.79
N SER A 616 17.09 -12.80 35.78
CA SER A 616 18.00 -11.66 35.91
C SER A 616 17.26 -10.39 35.52
N MET A 617 17.13 -9.48 36.50
CA MET A 617 16.63 -8.13 36.24
C MET A 617 17.77 -7.27 35.69
N PRO A 618 17.52 -6.42 34.68
CA PRO A 618 18.48 -5.40 34.27
C PRO A 618 18.88 -4.53 35.48
N GLU A 619 20.17 -4.22 35.60
CA GLU A 619 20.62 -3.23 36.57
C GLU A 619 20.19 -1.85 36.08
N GLN A 620 19.63 -1.01 36.96
CA GLN A 620 19.14 0.31 36.59
C GLN A 620 19.46 1.32 37.69
N SER A 621 19.72 2.56 37.29
CA SER A 621 19.96 3.63 38.26
C SER A 621 18.70 3.90 39.07
N LYS A 622 18.89 4.17 40.37
CA LYS A 622 17.79 4.52 41.28
C LYS A 622 17.37 5.99 41.17
N THR A 623 18.25 6.83 40.64
CA THR A 623 18.05 8.29 40.55
C THR A 623 18.62 8.79 39.24
N SER A 624 17.92 9.69 38.56
CA SER A 624 18.40 10.27 37.31
C SER A 624 19.73 10.98 37.52
N LEU A 625 20.67 10.71 36.61
CA LEU A 625 21.98 11.34 36.63
C LEU A 625 21.92 12.71 35.96
N THR A 626 22.78 13.63 36.37
CA THR A 626 23.05 14.83 35.57
C THR A 626 23.99 14.47 34.42
N SER A 627 23.93 15.18 33.30
CA SER A 627 24.80 14.93 32.13
C SER A 627 26.29 14.78 32.50
N ASP A 628 26.86 15.66 33.36
CA ASP A 628 28.28 15.57 33.76
C ASP A 628 28.62 14.35 34.66
N LYS A 629 27.63 13.56 35.08
CA LYS A 629 27.79 12.37 35.95
C LYS A 629 27.52 11.05 35.24
N ALA A 630 27.07 11.07 33.99
CA ALA A 630 26.94 9.85 33.20
C ALA A 630 28.32 9.43 32.68
N ASP A 631 28.67 8.17 32.92
CA ASP A 631 29.90 7.51 32.51
C ASP A 631 29.92 7.20 31.00
N VAL A 632 28.74 6.94 30.41
CA VAL A 632 28.57 6.66 28.98
C VAL A 632 27.49 7.54 28.40
N LYS A 633 27.76 8.12 27.23
CA LYS A 633 26.87 8.96 26.43
C LYS A 633 26.42 8.23 25.18
N LEU A 634 25.21 8.52 24.70
CA LEU A 634 24.62 7.81 23.55
C LEU A 634 25.51 7.87 22.31
N TRP A 635 26.12 9.02 22.03
CA TRP A 635 26.98 9.18 20.85
C TRP A 635 28.23 8.28 20.86
N GLN A 636 28.69 7.82 22.03
CA GLN A 636 29.84 6.90 22.12
C GLN A 636 29.52 5.50 21.57
N LEU A 637 28.24 5.22 21.32
CA LEU A 637 27.75 3.95 20.78
C LEU A 637 27.64 3.97 19.24
N ILE A 638 27.91 5.12 18.59
CA ILE A 638 27.94 5.20 17.13
C ILE A 638 28.97 4.21 16.57
N GLY A 639 28.53 3.34 15.65
CA GLY A 639 29.37 2.32 15.01
C GLY A 639 29.75 1.14 15.91
N LYS A 640 29.14 0.99 17.09
CA LYS A 640 29.34 -0.17 17.98
C LYS A 640 28.43 -1.33 17.58
N ASP A 641 28.95 -2.54 17.77
CA ASP A 641 28.19 -3.77 17.57
C ASP A 641 27.03 -3.85 18.57
N TYR A 642 25.98 -4.60 18.21
CA TYR A 642 24.79 -4.78 19.05
C TYR A 642 25.12 -5.32 20.45
N ASP A 643 26.10 -6.23 20.53
CA ASP A 643 26.54 -6.86 21.79
C ASP A 643 27.72 -6.14 22.47
N ASP A 644 28.08 -4.92 22.06
CA ASP A 644 29.14 -4.14 22.73
C ASP A 644 28.73 -3.81 24.18
N GLU A 645 29.63 -4.08 25.14
CA GLU A 645 29.39 -3.84 26.58
C GLU A 645 29.01 -2.39 26.93
N LEU A 646 29.26 -1.43 26.04
CA LEU A 646 28.83 -0.05 26.22
C LEU A 646 27.31 0.10 26.21
N TRP A 647 26.56 -0.78 25.54
CA TRP A 647 25.09 -0.77 25.58
C TRP A 647 24.58 -1.02 27.00
N ASP A 648 25.05 -2.07 27.64
CA ASP A 648 24.69 -2.38 29.04
C ASP A 648 25.12 -1.25 29.98
N LYS A 649 26.34 -0.72 29.80
CA LYS A 649 26.81 0.41 30.62
C LYS A 649 25.94 1.65 30.44
N LEU A 650 25.52 1.98 29.22
CA LEU A 650 24.59 3.08 28.95
C LEU A 650 23.24 2.84 29.64
N LEU A 651 22.64 1.68 29.41
CA LEU A 651 21.32 1.33 29.93
C LEU A 651 21.31 1.30 31.46
N ASN A 652 22.33 0.75 32.11
CA ASN A 652 22.41 0.67 33.57
C ASN A 652 22.43 2.03 34.29
N GLN A 653 22.77 3.11 33.57
CA GLN A 653 22.80 4.47 34.11
C GLN A 653 21.44 5.17 34.08
N LEU A 654 20.50 4.66 33.28
CA LEU A 654 19.15 5.21 33.17
C LEU A 654 18.29 4.74 34.35
N THR A 655 17.31 5.56 34.71
CA THR A 655 16.23 5.11 35.58
C THR A 655 15.14 4.43 34.76
N VAL A 656 14.41 3.51 35.39
CA VAL A 656 13.18 2.93 34.78
C VAL A 656 12.19 4.04 34.39
N SER A 657 12.12 5.14 35.14
CA SER A 657 11.25 6.27 34.81
C SER A 657 11.64 6.95 33.50
N GLU A 658 12.94 7.19 33.26
CA GLU A 658 13.43 7.75 31.99
C GLU A 658 13.11 6.83 30.82
N MET A 659 13.29 5.51 31.00
CA MET A 659 12.93 4.51 29.98
C MET A 659 11.43 4.50 29.68
N VAL A 660 10.58 4.55 30.71
CA VAL A 660 9.12 4.60 30.55
C VAL A 660 8.69 5.88 29.84
N SER A 661 9.24 7.04 30.22
CA SER A 661 8.93 8.31 29.55
C SER A 661 9.27 8.26 28.06
N LEU A 662 10.43 7.68 27.70
CA LEU A 662 10.88 7.55 26.32
C LEU A 662 9.84 6.83 25.42
N ILE A 663 9.22 5.76 25.92
CA ILE A 663 8.30 4.93 25.11
C ILE A 663 6.81 5.31 25.23
N SER A 664 6.43 6.10 26.24
CA SER A 664 5.01 6.35 26.54
C SER A 664 4.49 7.75 26.21
N THR A 665 5.39 8.70 25.91
CA THR A 665 5.01 10.13 25.82
C THR A 665 5.57 10.86 24.60
N GLY A 666 6.17 10.13 23.66
CA GLY A 666 6.83 10.66 22.48
C GLY A 666 5.90 11.17 21.36
N ASN A 667 4.78 10.49 21.06
CA ASN A 667 3.99 10.75 19.86
C ASN A 667 4.86 10.67 18.57
N PHE A 668 4.99 11.76 17.81
CA PHE A 668 5.80 11.88 16.57
C PHE A 668 7.26 12.28 16.84
N ARG A 669 7.80 11.84 17.97
CA ARG A 669 9.18 12.09 18.41
C ARG A 669 9.60 11.07 19.46
N THR A 670 10.89 10.81 19.57
CA THR A 670 11.46 10.22 20.78
C THR A 670 11.96 11.32 21.71
N LEU A 671 11.63 11.22 23.00
CA LEU A 671 12.02 12.24 23.98
C LEU A 671 13.53 12.30 24.19
N ALA A 672 14.02 13.49 24.53
CA ALA A 672 15.40 13.69 24.94
C ALA A 672 15.64 13.03 26.31
N ILE A 673 16.87 12.53 26.52
CA ILE A 673 17.33 12.09 27.83
C ILE A 673 18.65 12.83 28.12
N GLU A 674 18.55 13.89 28.93
CA GLU A 674 19.68 14.78 29.19
C GLU A 674 20.86 14.08 29.86
N SER A 675 20.61 13.06 30.69
CA SER A 675 21.66 12.34 31.43
C SER A 675 22.69 11.71 30.49
N ILE A 676 22.23 11.14 29.37
CA ILE A 676 23.06 10.44 28.38
C ILE A 676 23.27 11.22 27.07
N ASP A 677 22.91 12.50 27.04
CA ASP A 677 22.94 13.38 25.86
C ASP A 677 22.17 12.80 24.66
N LYS A 678 21.06 12.09 24.93
CA LYS A 678 20.14 11.65 23.88
C LYS A 678 19.33 12.87 23.40
N PRO A 679 19.37 13.23 22.10
CA PRO A 679 18.57 14.31 21.57
C PRO A 679 17.09 13.91 21.43
N LEU A 680 16.24 14.94 21.34
CA LEU A 680 14.88 14.82 20.83
C LEU A 680 14.95 14.50 19.33
N THR A 681 14.12 13.58 18.83
CA THR A 681 14.00 13.28 17.39
C THR A 681 12.70 13.80 16.82
N THR A 682 12.58 13.84 15.48
CA THR A 682 11.30 13.93 14.78
C THR A 682 11.06 12.60 14.09
N ASP A 683 9.92 11.97 14.37
CA ASP A 683 9.52 10.68 13.80
C ASP A 683 8.15 10.86 13.14
N ALA A 684 8.14 10.90 11.80
CA ALA A 684 7.01 11.38 11.02
C ALA A 684 6.40 10.28 10.13
N ASP A 685 5.12 10.44 9.81
CA ASP A 685 4.48 9.75 8.69
C ASP A 685 5.14 10.19 7.36
N GLY A 686 4.88 9.60 6.21
CA GLY A 686 4.29 8.28 5.98
C GLY A 686 4.88 7.65 4.70
N PRO A 687 4.36 6.49 4.27
CA PRO A 687 4.81 5.76 3.08
C PRO A 687 5.09 6.59 1.81
N MET A 688 4.32 7.65 1.58
CA MET A 688 4.46 8.51 0.40
C MET A 688 5.43 9.70 0.61
N GLY A 689 6.28 9.64 1.63
CA GLY A 689 7.23 10.68 2.03
C GLY A 689 6.86 11.35 3.35
N PHE A 690 7.79 12.14 3.90
CA PHE A 690 7.59 12.77 5.19
C PHE A 690 6.35 13.69 5.20
N ALA A 691 5.47 13.47 6.17
CA ALA A 691 4.22 14.15 6.44
C ALA A 691 3.99 14.18 7.96
N LEU A 692 3.43 15.28 8.46
CA LEU A 692 3.08 15.39 9.87
C LEU A 692 1.68 15.99 9.98
N PHE A 693 0.67 15.12 9.96
CA PHE A 693 -0.73 15.55 9.97
C PHE A 693 -1.21 16.01 11.37
N MET A 694 -0.54 15.56 12.43
CA MET A 694 -0.82 15.88 13.84
C MET A 694 0.46 16.35 14.57
N GLY A 695 1.03 17.48 14.15
CA GLY A 695 2.25 18.02 14.77
C GLY A 695 2.55 19.49 14.48
N ASP A 696 3.74 19.94 14.88
CA ASP A 696 4.28 21.26 14.55
C ASP A 696 4.69 21.34 13.06
N ASP A 697 4.99 22.53 12.56
CA ASP A 697 5.38 22.75 11.15
C ASP A 697 6.83 22.34 10.85
N ALA A 698 7.42 21.45 11.68
CA ALA A 698 8.81 21.03 11.55
C ALA A 698 9.09 20.20 10.30
N VAL A 699 8.08 19.50 9.75
CA VAL A 699 8.16 18.74 8.50
C VAL A 699 7.55 19.56 7.37
N TYR A 700 8.37 19.98 6.41
CA TYR A 700 7.94 20.82 5.29
C TYR A 700 8.88 20.64 4.07
N ASP A 701 8.41 21.08 2.90
CA ASP A 701 9.16 21.06 1.64
C ASP A 701 9.82 19.69 1.35
N THR A 702 9.09 18.61 1.66
CA THR A 702 9.45 17.22 1.37
C THR A 702 8.67 16.71 0.15
N CYS A 703 9.23 15.74 -0.55
CA CYS A 703 8.60 15.14 -1.72
C CYS A 703 7.39 14.29 -1.29
N TYR A 704 6.27 14.51 -1.98
CA TYR A 704 5.13 13.60 -1.95
C TYR A 704 5.28 12.62 -3.13
N TYR A 705 5.85 11.46 -2.83
CA TYR A 705 6.16 10.39 -3.78
C TYR A 705 4.89 9.73 -4.30
N ALA A 706 5.03 8.96 -5.38
CA ALA A 706 4.00 8.05 -5.83
C ALA A 706 3.71 6.99 -4.76
N SER A 707 2.51 6.43 -4.81
CA SER A 707 2.09 5.44 -3.82
C SER A 707 2.92 4.16 -3.92
N GLU A 708 2.98 3.38 -2.83
CA GLU A 708 3.76 2.14 -2.81
C GLU A 708 3.28 1.14 -3.87
N SER A 709 1.98 1.14 -4.18
CA SER A 709 1.43 0.42 -5.34
C SER A 709 2.12 0.76 -6.66
N VAL A 710 2.40 2.04 -6.91
CA VAL A 710 3.11 2.49 -8.12
C VAL A 710 4.60 2.13 -8.05
N LEU A 711 5.21 2.26 -6.87
CA LEU A 711 6.60 1.84 -6.66
C LEU A 711 6.75 0.33 -6.90
N ALA A 712 5.86 -0.48 -6.36
CA ALA A 712 5.82 -1.92 -6.57
C ALA A 712 5.56 -2.26 -8.05
N ALA A 713 4.70 -1.51 -8.74
CA ALA A 713 4.45 -1.68 -10.18
C ALA A 713 5.68 -1.39 -11.05
N THR A 714 6.72 -0.75 -10.51
CA THR A 714 8.00 -0.63 -11.20
C THR A 714 8.71 -1.98 -11.34
N TRP A 715 8.47 -2.93 -10.42
CA TRP A 715 9.21 -4.19 -10.30
C TRP A 715 10.74 -3.97 -10.29
N ASN A 716 11.19 -2.88 -9.66
CA ASN A 716 12.58 -2.42 -9.68
C ASN A 716 13.11 -2.18 -8.26
N ARG A 717 13.82 -3.17 -7.70
CA ARG A 717 14.40 -3.10 -6.35
C ARG A 717 15.40 -1.95 -6.19
N ASP A 718 16.18 -1.66 -7.23
CA ASP A 718 17.15 -0.55 -7.21
C ASP A 718 16.44 0.80 -7.12
N LEU A 719 15.25 0.92 -7.70
CA LEU A 719 14.47 2.15 -7.65
C LEU A 719 13.80 2.34 -6.28
N ALA A 720 13.31 1.25 -5.67
CA ALA A 720 12.84 1.25 -4.29
C ALA A 720 13.97 1.59 -3.30
N LEU A 721 15.16 1.02 -3.48
CA LEU A 721 16.34 1.38 -2.68
C LEU A 721 16.66 2.88 -2.81
N LYS A 722 16.69 3.42 -4.04
CA LYS A 722 16.94 4.85 -4.27
C LYS A 722 15.91 5.75 -3.62
N MET A 723 14.64 5.32 -3.55
CA MET A 723 13.61 6.05 -2.81
C MET A 723 13.95 6.08 -1.32
N GLY A 724 14.30 4.94 -0.72
CA GLY A 724 14.75 4.88 0.68
C GLY A 724 15.98 5.74 0.96
N GLU A 725 16.98 5.71 0.08
CA GLU A 725 18.16 6.60 0.15
C GLU A 725 17.76 8.07 0.10
N MET A 726 16.86 8.44 -0.82
CA MET A 726 16.39 9.83 -0.94
C MET A 726 15.58 10.29 0.27
N ILE A 727 14.75 9.42 0.85
CA ILE A 727 14.08 9.72 2.12
C ILE A 727 15.11 9.97 3.23
N GLY A 728 16.19 9.17 3.27
CA GLY A 728 17.32 9.40 4.18
C GLY A 728 17.94 10.79 3.99
N GLU A 729 18.18 11.19 2.74
CA GLU A 729 18.71 12.52 2.39
C GLU A 729 17.76 13.66 2.84
N GLU A 730 16.46 13.53 2.60
CA GLU A 730 15.45 14.51 3.07
C GLU A 730 15.42 14.60 4.60
N GLY A 731 15.61 13.46 5.27
CA GLY A 731 15.63 13.35 6.73
C GLY A 731 16.89 13.96 7.35
N LEU A 732 18.06 13.79 6.71
CA LEU A 732 19.32 14.40 7.16
C LEU A 732 19.29 15.93 7.08
N ILE A 733 18.68 16.49 6.03
CA ILE A 733 18.47 17.94 5.93
C ILE A 733 17.54 18.45 7.04
N GLY A 734 16.48 17.71 7.37
CA GLY A 734 15.68 17.95 8.58
C GLY A 734 15.01 19.32 8.65
N ASP A 735 14.81 19.86 9.85
CA ASP A 735 14.16 21.16 10.07
C ASP A 735 15.14 22.35 9.93
N GLU A 736 15.51 22.71 8.69
CA GLU A 736 16.38 23.87 8.41
C GLU A 736 15.83 25.23 8.91
N LYS A 737 14.51 25.35 9.10
CA LYS A 737 13.84 26.61 9.49
C LYS A 737 13.80 26.77 11.01
N GLY A 738 13.74 25.66 11.74
CA GLY A 738 13.71 25.61 13.19
C GLY A 738 15.08 25.32 13.80
N ASP A 739 15.17 24.23 14.56
CA ASP A 739 16.34 23.90 15.39
C ASP A 739 17.36 22.98 14.70
N GLY A 740 17.24 22.80 13.38
CA GLY A 740 18.14 22.00 12.56
C GLY A 740 18.10 20.51 12.88
N ARG A 741 17.02 20.01 13.53
CA ARG A 741 16.91 18.59 13.86
C ARG A 741 16.61 17.75 12.61
N PRO A 742 17.26 16.59 12.43
CA PRO A 742 16.92 15.68 11.35
C PRO A 742 15.54 15.03 11.57
N TYR A 743 14.88 14.63 10.49
CA TYR A 743 13.74 13.72 10.57
C TYR A 743 14.30 12.30 10.69
N SER A 744 14.33 11.81 11.93
CA SER A 744 15.10 10.62 12.31
C SER A 744 14.29 9.33 12.19
N GLY A 745 12.96 9.41 12.29
CA GLY A 745 12.05 8.29 12.16
C GLY A 745 11.10 8.48 10.99
N TRP A 746 10.84 7.39 10.27
CA TRP A 746 9.91 7.32 9.14
C TRP A 746 8.93 6.17 9.38
N TYR A 747 7.63 6.47 9.54
CA TYR A 747 6.59 5.45 9.72
C TYR A 747 6.19 4.83 8.39
N ALA A 748 7.08 3.98 7.87
CA ALA A 748 7.01 3.34 6.57
C ALA A 748 8.08 2.22 6.48
N PRO A 749 8.08 1.38 5.43
CA PRO A 749 7.04 1.24 4.41
C PRO A 749 5.75 0.61 4.98
N ALA A 750 4.64 0.81 4.28
CA ALA A 750 3.44 0.03 4.49
C ALA A 750 3.51 -1.23 3.59
N MET A 751 3.37 -2.41 4.19
CA MET A 751 3.66 -3.67 3.50
C MET A 751 2.63 -4.76 3.77
N ASN A 752 1.41 -4.34 4.10
CA ASN A 752 0.29 -5.25 4.25
C ASN A 752 -0.10 -5.82 2.88
N LEU A 753 -0.49 -7.10 2.84
CA LEU A 753 -0.98 -7.70 1.61
C LEU A 753 -2.28 -7.02 1.16
N HIS A 754 -2.41 -6.78 -0.16
CA HIS A 754 -3.68 -6.44 -0.81
C HIS A 754 -4.61 -7.66 -0.81
N ARG A 755 -5.18 -7.96 0.36
CA ARG A 755 -6.05 -9.13 0.52
C ARG A 755 -7.33 -8.99 -0.31
N SER A 756 -7.91 -7.80 -0.32
CA SER A 756 -9.14 -7.48 -1.07
C SER A 756 -8.96 -6.15 -1.80
N GLN A 757 -9.57 -6.02 -2.97
CA GLN A 757 -9.56 -4.81 -3.78
C GLN A 757 -10.21 -3.62 -3.06
N PHE A 758 -11.06 -3.91 -2.06
CA PHE A 758 -11.82 -2.92 -1.29
C PHE A 758 -11.06 -2.36 -0.07
N GLY A 759 -9.82 -2.79 0.19
CA GLY A 759 -9.00 -2.25 1.26
C GLY A 759 -8.77 -0.75 1.09
N GLY A 760 -9.08 0.03 2.13
CA GLY A 760 -8.91 1.50 2.07
C GLY A 760 -7.46 1.94 1.88
N ARG A 761 -6.51 1.22 2.49
CA ARG A 761 -5.08 1.52 2.48
C ARG A 761 -4.29 0.77 1.41
N ASN A 762 -4.92 0.12 0.43
CA ASN A 762 -4.18 -0.56 -0.65
C ASN A 762 -3.27 0.37 -1.49
N PHE A 763 -3.31 1.69 -1.27
CA PHE A 763 -2.38 2.58 -1.96
C PHE A 763 -0.96 2.53 -1.39
N GLU A 764 -0.84 2.30 -0.09
CA GLU A 764 0.41 2.36 0.68
C GLU A 764 0.85 1.00 1.19
#